data_AF-A0A0C5WPN0-F1
#
_entry.id   AF-A0A0C5WPN0-F1
#
_cell.length_a   1.000
_cell.length_b   1.000
_cell.length_c   1.000
_cell.angle_alpha   90.00
_cell.angle_beta   90.00
_cell.angle_gamma   90.00
#
_symmetry.space_group_name_H-M   'P 1'
#
loop_
_entity.id
_entity.type
_entity.pdbx_description
1 polymer ?
#
loop_
_entity_poly.entity_id
_entity_poly.type
_entity_poly.pdbx_seq_one_letter_code
_entity_poly.pdbx_strand_id
1 'polypeptide(L)'
;MSVLEIVDSSYPAPETSDLSVKAPATVVATADELVDQIIASVGKNIVLGAPLAIGKPVSFVNALYQRAKKDPSINLRIETGITLEKPVGKSKIERGFLEPFVAREFADVPDIDYIMDLRAGKVPSNITISEFFFKAGSFMNSPQQQNYTSTNYTHAVRDLLDKGVNVIGQLVAARTIDGVTTYSLCSNSDLALDFAIEIEKQRAQGRHITILGEVNSNMPFMQNHAEVASTEFDFILDGNSQPDHKDYQLFAAPHASISAEDHMIGLYSSALIKDGGTLQVGIGSLSSALSYSTLVRHQQNRIYTKMLSELNIYEKFPICKEVGDTGTFEQGLYGCSELMVDGFVHLYRAGILKREVFEDLTIQRLLNDGLINHEVSVMTLLALLERQAISAELTASDVSYLKRFGIFNDKVDYVDGKLVTSEGTSKANIQDKDALEWIAKYALGLRLKGGTVMHGAFFIGPKDFYQELNNFSQEDHDKFCMTSVNYVNDLYDHFLGSQQLKQAQRQHARFMNSGMMVTLDGSVVSDALENGQVVSGVGGQYNFVAQSGQMRDSRSIIKIRSCSFRKGKLRSNILFNYGHNTIPRQLRDIVVTEYGVANLRSKPDHVVYTELIKIADSRFQQQLLDEAKAAGKVAKDYQIPKEYANNTPEAIQAFYKKYTDQGIFGPFPFGCSFTDQELKLGKALKALKAKCATPTGKLKAIAQSLSAPKPDHDIDILLKRVGLDKPENLEEKITRKLVIAELVK
;
A
#
# COMPACT_ATOMS: atom_id res chain seq x y z
N MET A 1 -0.27 24.61 -2.20
CA MET A 1 0.77 25.37 -2.94
C MET A 1 0.74 24.90 -4.38
N SER A 2 0.96 25.81 -5.33
CA SER A 2 1.39 25.37 -6.67
C SER A 2 2.85 24.93 -6.58
N VAL A 3 3.28 24.01 -7.45
CA VAL A 3 4.70 23.59 -7.58
C VAL A 3 5.67 24.77 -7.64
N LEU A 4 5.21 25.91 -8.17
CA LEU A 4 6.00 27.13 -8.33
C LEU A 4 6.47 27.73 -6.99
N GLU A 5 5.73 27.53 -5.89
CA GLU A 5 6.10 28.08 -4.57
C GLU A 5 7.05 27.15 -3.79
N ILE A 6 7.05 25.85 -4.11
CA ILE A 6 7.92 24.84 -3.48
C ILE A 6 9.33 24.90 -4.07
N VAL A 7 9.45 25.25 -5.36
CA VAL A 7 10.74 25.32 -6.06
C VAL A 7 11.60 26.51 -5.60
N ASP A 8 10.99 27.58 -5.10
CA ASP A 8 11.70 28.83 -4.77
C ASP A 8 12.08 28.98 -3.27
N SER A 9 11.64 28.09 -2.37
CA SER A 9 11.65 28.41 -0.93
C SER A 9 12.20 27.40 0.10
N SER A 10 12.68 26.19 -0.21
CA SER A 10 13.40 25.43 0.85
C SER A 10 14.22 24.20 0.42
N TYR A 11 15.52 24.39 0.20
CA TYR A 11 16.61 23.67 0.88
C TYR A 11 17.81 24.64 0.98
N PRO A 12 18.66 24.59 2.04
CA PRO A 12 19.94 25.26 1.93
C PRO A 12 20.68 24.61 0.77
N ALA A 13 20.83 25.37 -0.31
CA ALA A 13 21.67 24.98 -1.43
C ALA A 13 23.03 24.58 -0.85
N PRO A 14 23.61 23.44 -1.28
CA PRO A 14 25.04 23.25 -1.09
C PRO A 14 25.74 24.49 -1.65
N GLU A 15 26.68 25.03 -0.88
CA GLU A 15 27.39 26.28 -1.19
C GLU A 15 27.75 26.38 -2.68
N THR A 16 27.10 27.35 -3.35
CA THR A 16 27.52 28.02 -4.59
C THR A 16 28.29 27.18 -5.61
N SER A 17 27.58 26.62 -6.58
CA SER A 17 28.07 26.49 -7.96
C SER A 17 26.89 26.64 -8.92
N ASP A 18 27.02 27.55 -9.89
CA ASP A 18 26.11 27.83 -11.03
C ASP A 18 25.00 26.78 -11.24
N LEU A 19 23.80 27.05 -10.72
CA LEU A 19 22.59 26.33 -11.12
C LEU A 19 22.15 26.93 -12.47
N SER A 20 22.66 26.38 -13.57
CA SER A 20 22.05 26.58 -14.87
C SER A 20 20.59 26.13 -14.79
N VAL A 21 19.63 27.04 -15.03
CA VAL A 21 18.20 26.70 -15.08
C VAL A 21 18.03 25.57 -16.10
N LYS A 22 17.68 24.37 -15.62
CA LYS A 22 17.50 23.19 -16.47
C LYS A 22 16.38 23.48 -17.47
N ALA A 23 16.60 23.18 -18.74
CA ALA A 23 15.59 23.38 -19.76
C ALA A 23 14.36 22.49 -19.48
N PRO A 24 13.14 22.92 -19.85
CA PRO A 24 11.96 22.06 -19.81
C PRO A 24 12.18 20.77 -20.62
N ALA A 25 11.51 19.68 -20.21
CA ALA A 25 11.55 18.41 -20.92
C ALA A 25 11.18 18.55 -22.40
N THR A 26 11.85 17.77 -23.25
CA THR A 26 11.48 17.65 -24.66
C THR A 26 10.24 16.76 -24.78
N VAL A 27 9.15 17.31 -25.31
CA VAL A 27 7.90 16.57 -25.53
C VAL A 27 7.94 15.85 -26.87
N VAL A 28 7.63 14.56 -26.88
CA VAL A 28 7.52 13.70 -28.06
C VAL A 28 6.14 13.05 -28.11
N ALA A 29 5.61 12.84 -29.30
CA ALA A 29 4.22 12.41 -29.47
C ALA A 29 4.07 10.88 -29.56
N THR A 30 5.14 10.15 -29.90
CA THR A 30 5.08 8.69 -30.08
C THR A 30 6.16 7.96 -29.30
N ALA A 31 5.84 6.73 -28.88
CA ALA A 31 6.78 5.89 -28.14
C ALA A 31 8.01 5.48 -28.97
N ASP A 32 7.86 5.31 -30.30
CA ASP A 32 8.98 4.99 -31.19
C ASP A 32 9.97 6.15 -31.32
N GLU A 33 9.47 7.39 -31.46
CA GLU A 33 10.32 8.60 -31.44
C GLU A 33 11.04 8.74 -30.10
N LEU A 34 10.35 8.47 -28.98
CA LEU A 34 10.98 8.48 -27.67
C LEU A 34 12.12 7.45 -27.60
N VAL A 35 11.91 6.23 -28.09
CA VAL A 35 12.95 5.18 -28.12
C VAL A 35 14.16 5.64 -28.93
N ASP A 36 13.96 6.35 -30.05
CA ASP A 36 15.07 6.91 -30.85
C ASP A 36 15.87 7.95 -30.06
N GLN A 37 15.19 8.84 -29.32
CA GLN A 37 15.83 9.83 -28.46
C GLN A 37 16.62 9.18 -27.32
N ILE A 38 16.06 8.13 -26.69
CA ILE A 38 16.74 7.37 -25.64
C ILE A 38 18.00 6.71 -26.18
N ILE A 39 17.92 6.01 -27.33
CA ILE A 39 19.09 5.36 -27.93
C ILE A 39 20.16 6.40 -28.32
N ALA A 40 19.76 7.58 -28.80
CA ALA A 40 20.68 8.68 -29.09
C ALA A 40 21.36 9.22 -27.83
N SER A 41 20.66 9.24 -26.69
CA SER A 41 21.15 9.77 -25.42
C SER A 41 22.08 8.82 -24.66
N VAL A 42 21.68 7.55 -24.51
CA VAL A 42 22.41 6.57 -23.67
C VAL A 42 23.09 5.45 -24.45
N GLY A 43 22.88 5.39 -25.77
CA GLY A 43 23.41 4.34 -26.64
C GLY A 43 22.59 3.06 -26.60
N LYS A 44 23.20 1.97 -27.07
CA LYS A 44 22.53 0.65 -27.24
C LYS A 44 22.64 -0.28 -26.03
N ASN A 45 23.31 0.13 -24.96
CA ASN A 45 23.36 -0.62 -23.70
C ASN A 45 22.41 0.07 -22.71
N ILE A 46 21.18 -0.43 -22.62
CA ILE A 46 20.09 0.22 -21.90
C ILE A 46 19.76 -0.62 -20.67
N VAL A 47 19.86 0.01 -19.50
CA VAL A 47 19.38 -0.53 -18.23
C VAL A 47 18.22 0.35 -17.78
N LEU A 48 17.01 -0.12 -18.06
CA LEU A 48 15.76 0.56 -17.74
C LEU A 48 15.35 0.25 -16.29
N GLY A 49 15.29 1.28 -15.46
CA GLY A 49 14.53 1.27 -14.21
C GLY A 49 13.07 1.61 -14.49
N ALA A 50 12.16 0.66 -14.25
CA ALA A 50 10.72 0.88 -14.38
C ALA A 50 10.02 0.71 -13.01
N PRO A 51 9.14 1.63 -12.60
CA PRO A 51 8.48 1.61 -11.30
C PRO A 51 7.57 0.39 -11.17
N LEU A 52 7.13 0.11 -9.95
CA LEU A 52 6.25 -1.02 -9.72
C LEU A 52 4.79 -0.75 -10.13
N ALA A 53 4.02 -1.83 -10.28
CA ALA A 53 2.57 -1.77 -10.49
C ALA A 53 2.14 -0.83 -11.63
N ILE A 54 1.20 0.10 -11.36
CA ILE A 54 0.54 0.95 -12.36
C ILE A 54 1.38 2.18 -12.76
N GLY A 55 2.47 2.48 -12.05
CA GLY A 55 3.37 3.58 -12.42
C GLY A 55 4.22 3.31 -13.66
N LYS A 56 4.16 2.10 -14.24
CA LYS A 56 4.98 1.75 -15.42
C LYS A 56 4.49 2.50 -16.67
N PRO A 57 5.37 3.18 -17.43
CA PRO A 57 5.03 3.75 -18.72
C PRO A 57 4.90 2.64 -19.79
N VAL A 58 3.72 2.03 -19.90
CA VAL A 58 3.54 0.77 -20.64
C VAL A 58 3.82 0.94 -22.14
N SER A 59 3.42 2.07 -22.74
CA SER A 59 3.62 2.30 -24.17
C SER A 59 5.10 2.39 -24.51
N PHE A 60 5.86 3.15 -23.73
CA PHE A 60 7.30 3.26 -23.88
C PHE A 60 8.01 1.92 -23.62
N VAL A 61 7.65 1.22 -22.53
CA VAL A 61 8.25 -0.08 -22.19
C VAL A 61 8.05 -1.10 -23.30
N ASN A 62 6.84 -1.18 -23.87
CA ASN A 62 6.55 -2.07 -24.98
C ASN A 62 7.32 -1.66 -26.25
N ALA A 63 7.36 -0.38 -26.59
CA ALA A 63 8.11 0.11 -27.76
C ALA A 63 9.61 -0.21 -27.65
N LEU A 64 10.22 0.06 -26.49
CA LEU A 64 11.64 -0.24 -26.24
C LEU A 64 11.91 -1.75 -26.30
N TYR A 65 11.06 -2.55 -25.69
CA TYR A 65 11.18 -4.01 -25.72
C TYR A 65 11.08 -4.56 -27.16
N GLN A 66 10.08 -4.10 -27.93
CA GLN A 66 9.93 -4.51 -29.33
C GLN A 66 11.10 -4.06 -30.19
N ARG A 67 11.68 -2.87 -29.92
CA ARG A 67 12.88 -2.41 -30.61
C ARG A 67 14.07 -3.31 -30.33
N ALA A 68 14.36 -3.62 -29.07
CA ALA A 68 15.45 -4.52 -28.68
C ALA A 68 15.23 -5.97 -29.19
N LYS A 69 13.97 -6.41 -29.27
CA LYS A 69 13.62 -7.72 -29.84
C LYS A 69 13.89 -7.81 -31.35
N LYS A 70 13.72 -6.69 -32.07
CA LYS A 70 13.96 -6.59 -33.52
C LYS A 70 15.43 -6.31 -33.86
N ASP A 71 16.16 -5.55 -33.04
CA ASP A 71 17.58 -5.23 -33.20
C ASP A 71 18.43 -5.84 -32.07
N PRO A 72 19.03 -7.02 -32.27
CA PRO A 72 19.87 -7.69 -31.27
C PRO A 72 21.14 -6.93 -30.88
N SER A 73 21.50 -5.84 -31.58
CA SER A 73 22.62 -4.99 -31.15
C SER A 73 22.27 -4.08 -29.98
N ILE A 74 20.99 -4.01 -29.60
CA ILE A 74 20.52 -3.35 -28.37
C ILE A 74 20.56 -4.36 -27.23
N ASN A 75 21.42 -4.13 -26.24
CA ASN A 75 21.42 -4.87 -24.98
C ASN A 75 20.45 -4.17 -24.02
N LEU A 76 19.36 -4.85 -23.68
CA LEU A 76 18.31 -4.31 -22.82
C LEU A 76 18.23 -5.09 -21.51
N ARG A 77 18.43 -4.39 -20.40
CA ARG A 77 18.12 -4.90 -19.06
C ARG A 77 16.95 -4.11 -18.49
N ILE A 78 15.92 -4.80 -18.01
CA ILE A 78 14.77 -4.20 -17.34
C ILE A 78 14.86 -4.55 -15.85
N GLU A 79 14.93 -3.52 -15.01
CA GLU A 79 14.91 -3.61 -13.56
C GLU A 79 13.59 -3.03 -13.04
N THR A 80 12.77 -3.87 -12.38
CA THR A 80 11.45 -3.43 -11.94
C THR A 80 10.95 -4.22 -10.71
N GLY A 81 9.76 -3.90 -10.23
CA GLY A 81 9.00 -4.70 -9.27
C GLY A 81 7.56 -4.86 -9.73
N ILE A 82 6.89 -5.94 -9.36
CA ILE A 82 5.46 -6.22 -9.57
C ILE A 82 4.96 -5.81 -10.96
N THR A 83 5.08 -6.72 -11.92
CA THR A 83 4.44 -6.56 -13.23
C THR A 83 2.99 -7.03 -13.18
N LEU A 84 2.07 -6.14 -13.53
CA LEU A 84 0.63 -6.41 -13.51
C LEU A 84 0.23 -7.14 -14.78
N GLU A 85 -0.52 -8.22 -14.61
CA GLU A 85 -0.98 -9.09 -15.69
C GLU A 85 -2.49 -9.28 -15.53
N LYS A 86 -3.22 -9.18 -16.64
CA LYS A 86 -4.64 -9.54 -16.68
C LYS A 86 -4.82 -11.00 -16.23
N PRO A 87 -5.86 -11.33 -15.45
CA PRO A 87 -6.03 -12.68 -14.97
C PRO A 87 -6.41 -13.63 -16.12
N VAL A 88 -5.79 -14.82 -16.16
CA VAL A 88 -6.06 -15.84 -17.18
C VAL A 88 -6.43 -17.16 -16.50
N GLY A 89 -7.48 -17.83 -17.00
CA GLY A 89 -7.92 -19.13 -16.49
C GLY A 89 -6.97 -20.26 -16.88
N LYS A 90 -6.74 -21.24 -15.98
CA LYS A 90 -5.81 -22.36 -16.24
C LYS A 90 -6.48 -23.57 -16.88
N SER A 91 -7.81 -23.65 -16.84
CA SER A 91 -8.62 -24.72 -17.45
C SER A 91 -9.67 -24.14 -18.40
N LYS A 92 -10.33 -24.99 -19.22
CA LYS A 92 -11.42 -24.55 -20.11
C LYS A 92 -12.55 -23.83 -19.33
N ILE A 93 -12.92 -24.37 -18.16
CA ILE A 93 -13.97 -23.79 -17.31
C ILE A 93 -13.51 -22.49 -16.66
N GLU A 94 -12.28 -22.45 -16.13
CA GLU A 94 -11.73 -21.23 -15.55
C GLU A 94 -11.59 -20.12 -16.61
N ARG A 95 -11.25 -20.47 -17.86
CA ARG A 95 -11.23 -19.53 -18.98
C ARG A 95 -12.62 -19.01 -19.33
N GLY A 96 -13.61 -19.89 -19.52
CA GLY A 96 -14.99 -19.45 -19.80
C GLY A 96 -15.59 -18.60 -18.66
N PHE A 97 -15.17 -18.82 -17.42
CA PHE A 97 -15.54 -17.96 -16.30
C PHE A 97 -14.87 -16.57 -16.39
N LEU A 98 -13.54 -16.54 -16.59
CA LEU A 98 -12.73 -15.31 -16.50
C LEU A 98 -12.73 -14.45 -17.76
N GLU A 99 -12.76 -15.02 -18.97
CA GLU A 99 -12.62 -14.27 -20.22
C GLU A 99 -13.64 -13.12 -20.36
N PRO A 100 -14.96 -13.32 -20.11
CA PRO A 100 -15.91 -12.21 -20.20
C PRO A 100 -15.74 -11.18 -19.09
N PHE A 101 -15.28 -11.60 -17.91
CA PHE A 101 -14.93 -10.69 -16.82
C PHE A 101 -13.72 -9.84 -17.22
N VAL A 102 -12.68 -10.45 -17.79
CA VAL A 102 -11.47 -9.76 -18.23
C VAL A 102 -11.77 -8.79 -19.37
N ALA A 103 -12.57 -9.20 -20.34
CA ALA A 103 -12.97 -8.35 -21.46
C ALA A 103 -13.75 -7.11 -21.00
N ARG A 104 -14.52 -7.20 -19.90
CA ARG A 104 -15.23 -6.06 -19.30
C ARG A 104 -14.33 -5.23 -18.39
N GLU A 105 -13.67 -5.87 -17.44
CA GLU A 105 -12.93 -5.17 -16.38
C GLU A 105 -11.59 -4.61 -16.84
N PHE A 106 -10.95 -5.21 -17.85
CA PHE A 106 -9.65 -4.80 -18.38
C PHE A 106 -9.71 -4.39 -19.86
N ALA A 107 -10.88 -3.94 -20.32
CA ALA A 107 -11.03 -3.31 -21.63
C ALA A 107 -10.04 -2.14 -21.77
N ASP A 108 -9.41 -2.02 -22.94
CA ASP A 108 -8.43 -0.98 -23.28
C ASP A 108 -7.20 -0.90 -22.33
N VAL A 109 -6.98 -1.89 -21.46
CA VAL A 109 -5.73 -2.02 -20.68
C VAL A 109 -4.72 -2.76 -21.56
N PRO A 110 -3.51 -2.24 -21.80
CA PRO A 110 -2.50 -2.91 -22.61
C PRO A 110 -1.93 -4.12 -21.85
N ASP A 111 -1.53 -5.14 -22.60
CA ASP A 111 -0.62 -6.15 -22.06
C ASP A 111 0.83 -5.62 -22.13
N ILE A 112 1.69 -6.15 -21.28
CA ILE A 112 3.12 -5.82 -21.27
C ILE A 112 3.87 -6.90 -22.07
N ASP A 113 4.55 -6.51 -23.13
CA ASP A 113 5.06 -7.47 -24.12
C ASP A 113 6.15 -8.37 -23.54
N TYR A 114 7.07 -7.82 -22.73
CA TYR A 114 8.15 -8.61 -22.15
C TYR A 114 7.62 -9.68 -21.20
N ILE A 115 6.52 -9.44 -20.46
CA ILE A 115 5.99 -10.43 -19.53
C ILE A 115 5.29 -11.56 -20.28
N MET A 116 4.61 -11.25 -21.41
CA MET A 116 4.03 -12.28 -22.28
C MET A 116 5.11 -13.22 -22.83
N ASP A 117 6.22 -12.68 -23.32
CA ASP A 117 7.34 -13.49 -23.79
C ASP A 117 8.07 -14.20 -22.65
N LEU A 118 8.21 -13.58 -21.48
CA LEU A 118 8.80 -14.21 -20.29
C LEU A 118 8.01 -15.43 -19.85
N ARG A 119 6.68 -15.33 -19.81
CA ARG A 119 5.78 -16.46 -19.53
C ARG A 119 5.90 -17.57 -20.56
N ALA A 120 6.11 -17.21 -21.83
CA ALA A 120 6.26 -18.14 -22.92
C ALA A 120 7.67 -18.74 -23.06
N GLY A 121 8.65 -18.26 -22.29
CA GLY A 121 10.07 -18.64 -22.46
C GLY A 121 10.68 -18.15 -23.78
N LYS A 122 10.21 -17.00 -24.29
CA LYS A 122 10.55 -16.44 -25.61
C LYS A 122 11.32 -15.11 -25.53
N VAL A 123 11.81 -14.74 -24.35
CA VAL A 123 12.65 -13.54 -24.19
C VAL A 123 13.95 -13.73 -24.97
N PRO A 124 14.31 -12.81 -25.89
CA PRO A 124 15.59 -12.86 -26.62
C PRO A 124 16.81 -12.80 -25.70
N SER A 125 17.93 -13.37 -26.12
CA SER A 125 19.15 -13.44 -25.29
C SER A 125 19.83 -12.10 -25.01
N ASN A 126 19.55 -11.07 -25.83
CA ASN A 126 20.02 -9.70 -25.60
C ASN A 126 19.14 -8.92 -24.61
N ILE A 127 18.09 -9.56 -24.06
CA ILE A 127 17.17 -8.95 -23.11
C ILE A 127 17.17 -9.72 -21.80
N THR A 128 17.36 -9.01 -20.69
CA THR A 128 17.25 -9.58 -19.33
C THR A 128 16.23 -8.81 -18.52
N ILE A 129 15.32 -9.52 -17.84
CA ILE A 129 14.32 -8.92 -16.95
C ILE A 129 14.62 -9.38 -15.54
N SER A 130 14.89 -8.42 -14.65
CA SER A 130 15.10 -8.65 -13.22
C SER A 130 13.99 -7.97 -12.43
N GLU A 131 13.46 -8.69 -11.43
CA GLU A 131 12.48 -8.14 -10.51
C GLU A 131 13.00 -8.18 -9.08
N PHE A 132 12.82 -7.08 -8.33
CA PHE A 132 13.11 -7.06 -6.88
C PHE A 132 11.88 -7.38 -6.03
N PHE A 133 10.71 -7.52 -6.66
CA PHE A 133 9.50 -7.98 -6.00
C PHE A 133 8.59 -8.68 -7.02
N PHE A 134 8.47 -10.00 -6.93
CA PHE A 134 7.53 -10.79 -7.72
C PHE A 134 6.09 -10.61 -7.24
N LYS A 135 5.16 -10.71 -8.18
CA LYS A 135 3.76 -11.03 -7.85
C LYS A 135 3.71 -12.38 -7.11
N ALA A 136 3.08 -12.41 -5.95
CA ALA A 136 3.10 -13.56 -5.04
C ALA A 136 2.79 -14.90 -5.73
N GLY A 137 3.72 -15.84 -5.63
CA GLY A 137 3.64 -17.20 -6.17
C GLY A 137 3.73 -17.30 -7.70
N SER A 138 3.95 -16.20 -8.41
CA SER A 138 3.83 -16.16 -9.87
C SER A 138 5.00 -16.82 -10.62
N PHE A 139 6.19 -16.87 -10.02
CA PHE A 139 7.40 -17.47 -10.63
C PHE A 139 7.90 -18.69 -9.86
N MET A 140 7.02 -19.39 -9.13
CA MET A 140 7.38 -20.65 -8.48
C MET A 140 7.78 -21.69 -9.52
N ASN A 141 8.93 -22.35 -9.31
CA ASN A 141 9.52 -23.32 -10.25
C ASN A 141 9.81 -22.73 -11.64
N SER A 142 10.09 -21.43 -11.73
CA SER A 142 10.48 -20.74 -12.97
C SER A 142 11.99 -20.47 -12.99
N PRO A 143 12.66 -20.49 -14.16
CA PRO A 143 14.01 -19.95 -14.33
C PRO A 143 14.14 -18.50 -13.86
N GLN A 144 13.04 -17.74 -13.86
CA GLN A 144 13.01 -16.34 -13.40
C GLN A 144 13.46 -16.16 -11.94
N GLN A 145 13.46 -17.23 -11.12
CA GLN A 145 14.05 -17.22 -9.78
C GLN A 145 15.53 -16.79 -9.78
N GLN A 146 16.26 -17.04 -10.88
CA GLN A 146 17.67 -16.62 -11.04
C GLN A 146 17.83 -15.11 -11.26
N ASN A 147 16.76 -14.43 -11.69
CA ASN A 147 16.74 -12.99 -11.97
C ASN A 147 16.01 -12.20 -10.87
N TYR A 148 15.83 -12.78 -9.68
CA TYR A 148 15.32 -12.06 -8.52
C TYR A 148 16.43 -11.26 -7.86
N THR A 149 16.15 -10.01 -7.50
CA THR A 149 17.06 -9.19 -6.68
C THR A 149 16.50 -9.02 -5.28
N SER A 150 17.20 -9.54 -4.28
CA SER A 150 16.85 -9.29 -2.88
C SER A 150 17.34 -7.91 -2.44
N THR A 151 16.43 -6.94 -2.30
CA THR A 151 16.75 -5.61 -1.76
C THR A 151 15.62 -5.09 -0.87
N ASN A 152 15.98 -4.33 0.17
CA ASN A 152 15.01 -3.58 0.96
C ASN A 152 14.55 -2.38 0.15
N TYR A 153 13.28 -2.03 0.24
CA TYR A 153 12.73 -1.03 -0.67
C TYR A 153 13.39 0.35 -0.50
N THR A 154 13.80 0.70 0.73
CA THR A 154 14.55 1.92 1.06
C THR A 154 15.96 2.00 0.45
N HIS A 155 16.48 0.91 -0.11
CA HIS A 155 17.78 0.85 -0.76
C HIS A 155 17.70 0.70 -2.29
N ALA A 156 16.49 0.61 -2.85
CA ALA A 156 16.30 0.27 -4.25
C ALA A 156 17.01 1.26 -5.19
N VAL A 157 16.98 2.56 -4.93
CA VAL A 157 17.69 3.57 -5.75
C VAL A 157 19.20 3.29 -5.82
N ARG A 158 19.84 3.05 -4.67
CA ARG A 158 21.27 2.70 -4.61
C ARG A 158 21.55 1.45 -5.45
N ASP A 159 20.81 0.37 -5.20
CA ASP A 159 21.08 -0.92 -5.85
C ASP A 159 20.79 -0.87 -7.36
N LEU A 160 19.83 -0.05 -7.81
CA LEU A 160 19.54 0.20 -9.21
C LEU A 160 20.66 0.98 -9.90
N LEU A 161 21.24 1.98 -9.22
CA LEU A 161 22.37 2.74 -9.74
C LEU A 161 23.65 1.91 -9.83
N ASP A 162 23.90 1.04 -8.85
CA ASP A 162 25.01 0.08 -8.83
C ASP A 162 24.89 -0.96 -9.97
N LYS A 163 23.66 -1.30 -10.35
CA LYS A 163 23.36 -2.13 -11.54
C LYS A 163 23.53 -1.40 -12.88
N GLY A 164 23.85 -0.11 -12.84
CA GLY A 164 24.10 0.66 -14.05
C GLY A 164 22.83 1.21 -14.71
N VAL A 165 21.71 1.37 -13.99
CA VAL A 165 20.52 2.05 -14.52
C VAL A 165 20.92 3.38 -15.18
N ASN A 166 20.52 3.54 -16.43
CA ASN A 166 20.78 4.71 -17.25
C ASN A 166 19.52 5.25 -17.95
N VAL A 167 18.39 4.54 -17.86
CA VAL A 167 17.08 5.04 -18.29
C VAL A 167 16.08 4.81 -17.17
N ILE A 168 15.33 5.85 -16.80
CA ILE A 168 14.28 5.78 -15.77
C ILE A 168 12.98 6.23 -16.42
N GLY A 169 11.96 5.39 -16.39
CA GLY A 169 10.65 5.70 -16.96
C GLY A 169 9.57 5.79 -15.91
N GLN A 170 8.68 6.77 -16.03
CA GLN A 170 7.58 6.99 -15.10
C GLN A 170 6.27 7.22 -15.85
N LEU A 171 5.16 6.63 -15.40
CA LEU A 171 3.82 7.04 -15.82
C LEU A 171 3.37 8.25 -14.98
N VAL A 172 2.92 9.31 -15.63
CA VAL A 172 2.59 10.60 -15.00
C VAL A 172 1.22 11.11 -15.48
N ALA A 173 0.64 12.03 -14.71
CA ALA A 173 -0.46 12.87 -15.15
C ALA A 173 0.05 14.29 -15.36
N ALA A 174 -0.55 15.05 -16.27
CA ALA A 174 -0.17 16.43 -16.56
C ALA A 174 -1.31 17.38 -16.18
N ARG A 175 -0.96 18.59 -15.74
CA ARG A 175 -1.90 19.67 -15.48
C ARG A 175 -1.29 21.00 -15.90
N THR A 176 -2.09 21.85 -16.54
CA THR A 176 -1.67 23.20 -16.93
C THR A 176 -2.55 24.22 -16.24
N ILE A 177 -1.93 25.10 -15.44
CA ILE A 177 -2.60 26.22 -14.75
C ILE A 177 -1.84 27.49 -15.15
N ASP A 178 -2.58 28.51 -15.61
CA ASP A 178 -2.03 29.81 -16.02
C ASP A 178 -0.84 29.73 -17.00
N GLY A 179 -0.88 28.75 -17.91
CA GLY A 179 0.15 28.51 -18.92
C GLY A 179 1.38 27.73 -18.43
N VAL A 180 1.41 27.31 -17.16
CA VAL A 180 2.48 26.49 -16.58
C VAL A 180 2.01 25.04 -16.48
N THR A 181 2.73 24.14 -17.14
CA THR A 181 2.49 22.70 -17.05
C THR A 181 3.34 22.06 -15.97
N THR A 182 2.69 21.35 -15.05
CA THR A 182 3.31 20.50 -14.03
C THR A 182 2.91 19.05 -14.27
N TYR A 183 3.71 18.13 -13.74
CA TYR A 183 3.46 16.71 -13.80
C TYR A 183 3.27 16.14 -12.40
N SER A 184 2.42 15.14 -12.27
CA SER A 184 2.26 14.37 -11.05
C SER A 184 2.90 13.00 -11.25
N LEU A 185 3.70 12.56 -10.27
CA LEU A 185 4.22 11.19 -10.13
C LEU A 185 3.12 10.18 -9.77
N CYS A 186 1.90 10.68 -9.51
CA CYS A 186 0.64 9.96 -9.36
C CYS A 186 0.72 8.85 -8.31
N SER A 187 0.74 7.61 -8.78
CA SER A 187 0.71 6.42 -7.96
C SER A 187 2.07 5.97 -7.49
N ASN A 188 3.18 6.53 -7.97
CA ASN A 188 4.52 6.00 -7.74
C ASN A 188 5.55 7.14 -7.60
N SER A 189 5.39 7.94 -6.54
CA SER A 189 6.44 8.86 -6.07
C SER A 189 7.58 8.15 -5.32
N ASP A 190 7.38 6.85 -5.02
CA ASP A 190 8.23 5.98 -4.20
C ASP A 190 9.75 6.18 -4.37
N LEU A 191 10.29 5.90 -5.56
CA LEU A 191 11.71 6.00 -5.88
C LEU A 191 12.02 7.25 -6.71
N ALA A 192 11.02 7.80 -7.41
CA ALA A 192 11.21 8.89 -8.35
C ALA A 192 11.80 10.15 -7.69
N LEU A 193 11.33 10.48 -6.48
CA LEU A 193 11.83 11.63 -5.71
C LEU A 193 13.29 11.47 -5.26
N ASP A 194 13.66 10.26 -4.82
CA ASP A 194 15.04 9.94 -4.44
C ASP A 194 15.96 9.90 -5.68
N PHE A 195 15.46 9.40 -6.81
CA PHE A 195 16.19 9.38 -8.08
C PHE A 195 16.50 10.80 -8.58
N ALA A 196 15.57 11.75 -8.48
CA ALA A 196 15.78 13.12 -8.94
C ALA A 196 17.07 13.74 -8.35
N ILE A 197 17.32 13.53 -7.06
CA ILE A 197 18.53 14.02 -6.38
C ILE A 197 19.78 13.26 -6.82
N GLU A 198 19.69 11.93 -6.91
CA GLU A 198 20.87 11.11 -7.16
C GLU A 198 21.31 11.15 -8.63
N ILE A 199 20.38 11.28 -9.58
CA ILE A 199 20.68 11.42 -11.02
C ILE A 199 21.60 12.61 -11.26
N GLU A 200 21.31 13.77 -10.67
CA GLU A 200 22.12 14.97 -10.89
C GLU A 200 23.56 14.79 -10.38
N LYS A 201 23.75 14.07 -9.27
CA LYS A 201 25.10 13.69 -8.80
C LYS A 201 25.81 12.75 -9.78
N GLN A 202 25.10 11.76 -10.31
CA GLN A 202 25.66 10.80 -11.26
C GLN A 202 26.03 11.49 -12.59
N ARG A 203 25.22 12.45 -13.05
CA ARG A 203 25.51 13.29 -14.23
C ARG A 203 26.74 14.17 -14.02
N ALA A 204 26.87 14.78 -12.84
CA ALA A 204 28.07 15.54 -12.48
C ALA A 204 29.35 14.69 -12.47
N GLN A 205 29.21 13.37 -12.28
CA GLN A 205 30.30 12.38 -12.38
C GLN A 205 30.52 11.84 -13.80
N GLY A 206 29.82 12.38 -14.80
CA GLY A 206 29.97 12.03 -16.21
C GLY A 206 29.14 10.83 -16.67
N ARG A 207 28.20 10.33 -15.86
CA ARG A 207 27.27 9.28 -16.31
C ARG A 207 26.14 9.87 -17.15
N HIS A 208 25.87 9.23 -18.29
CA HIS A 208 24.69 9.51 -19.11
C HIS A 208 23.50 8.74 -18.55
N ILE A 209 22.62 9.43 -17.83
CA ILE A 209 21.37 8.88 -17.32
C ILE A 209 20.23 9.76 -17.83
N THR A 210 19.15 9.14 -18.30
CA THR A 210 17.95 9.81 -18.82
C THR A 210 16.73 9.45 -17.99
N ILE A 211 15.88 10.43 -17.70
CA ILE A 211 14.60 10.28 -17.03
C ILE A 211 13.46 10.76 -17.95
N LEU A 212 12.41 9.96 -18.04
CA LEU A 212 11.25 10.24 -18.90
C LEU A 212 9.92 10.01 -18.19
N GLY A 213 8.91 10.79 -18.60
CA GLY A 213 7.51 10.61 -18.22
C GLY A 213 6.66 10.18 -19.42
N GLU A 214 5.71 9.27 -19.22
CA GLU A 214 4.61 8.98 -20.16
C GLU A 214 3.32 9.54 -19.56
N VAL A 215 2.69 10.48 -20.26
CA VAL A 215 1.43 11.09 -19.83
C VAL A 215 0.29 10.11 -20.06
N ASN A 216 -0.52 9.87 -19.02
CA ASN A 216 -1.81 9.20 -19.13
C ASN A 216 -2.85 9.94 -18.27
N SER A 217 -3.82 10.55 -18.93
CA SER A 217 -4.87 11.38 -18.33
C SER A 217 -5.84 10.61 -17.42
N ASN A 218 -5.83 9.27 -17.46
CA ASN A 218 -6.61 8.46 -16.54
C ASN A 218 -5.94 8.32 -15.16
N MET A 219 -4.65 8.66 -15.01
CA MET A 219 -3.94 8.62 -13.74
C MET A 219 -4.42 9.71 -12.78
N PRO A 220 -4.69 9.39 -11.50
CA PRO A 220 -4.98 10.41 -10.51
C PRO A 220 -3.84 11.40 -10.34
N PHE A 221 -4.13 12.67 -10.57
CA PHE A 221 -3.17 13.76 -10.36
C PHE A 221 -3.03 14.02 -8.85
N MET A 222 -1.89 13.64 -8.27
CA MET A 222 -1.60 13.84 -6.85
C MET A 222 -0.73 15.09 -6.68
N GLN A 223 -1.16 15.98 -5.78
CA GLN A 223 -0.43 17.22 -5.47
C GLN A 223 0.65 16.97 -4.39
N ASN A 224 1.17 18.05 -3.80
CA ASN A 224 2.22 18.04 -2.76
C ASN A 224 3.52 17.44 -3.31
N HIS A 225 4.16 16.51 -2.59
CA HIS A 225 5.43 15.91 -3.00
C HIS A 225 5.40 15.20 -4.36
N ALA A 226 4.24 14.74 -4.82
CA ALA A 226 4.14 14.07 -6.11
C ALA A 226 4.06 15.04 -7.29
N GLU A 227 3.78 16.32 -7.05
CA GLU A 227 3.71 17.33 -8.11
C GLU A 227 5.10 17.92 -8.36
N VAL A 228 5.57 17.78 -9.60
CA VAL A 228 6.93 18.12 -10.02
C VAL A 228 6.92 19.00 -11.26
N ALA A 229 7.98 19.79 -11.40
CA ALA A 229 8.17 20.66 -12.56
C ALA A 229 8.53 19.85 -13.82
N SER A 230 8.30 20.44 -14.99
CA SER A 230 8.72 19.85 -16.27
C SER A 230 10.23 19.65 -16.39
N THR A 231 11.03 20.36 -15.60
CA THR A 231 12.50 20.26 -15.54
C THR A 231 13.00 18.99 -14.85
N GLU A 232 12.14 18.25 -14.14
CA GLU A 232 12.52 16.96 -13.55
C GLU A 232 12.73 15.87 -14.61
N PHE A 233 12.13 16.04 -15.79
CA PHE A 233 12.23 15.08 -16.89
C PHE A 233 13.14 15.60 -18.01
N ASP A 234 13.83 14.70 -18.71
CA ASP A 234 14.51 15.07 -19.97
C ASP A 234 13.54 14.95 -21.15
N PHE A 235 12.67 13.94 -21.11
CA PHE A 235 11.67 13.66 -22.14
C PHE A 235 10.29 13.40 -21.56
N ILE A 236 9.26 13.86 -22.27
CA ILE A 236 7.87 13.54 -21.98
C ILE A 236 7.24 12.91 -23.23
N LEU A 237 6.74 11.68 -23.11
CA LEU A 237 5.84 11.08 -24.08
C LEU A 237 4.43 11.57 -23.80
N ASP A 238 3.92 12.45 -24.65
CA ASP A 238 2.55 12.96 -24.58
C ASP A 238 1.86 12.86 -25.94
N GLY A 239 1.07 11.80 -26.08
CA GLY A 239 0.26 11.55 -27.27
C GLY A 239 -0.93 12.51 -27.39
N ASN A 240 -1.32 13.24 -26.33
CA ASN A 240 -2.55 14.06 -26.32
C ASN A 240 -2.49 15.27 -27.26
N SER A 241 -1.30 15.58 -27.79
CA SER A 241 -1.15 16.54 -28.89
C SER A 241 -1.69 16.01 -30.23
N GLN A 242 -1.88 14.70 -30.38
CA GLN A 242 -2.40 14.08 -31.60
C GLN A 242 -3.93 14.02 -31.58
N PRO A 243 -4.62 14.40 -32.68
CA PRO A 243 -6.09 14.54 -32.71
C PRO A 243 -6.89 13.28 -32.35
N ASP A 244 -6.36 12.11 -32.69
CA ASP A 244 -7.04 10.82 -32.52
C ASP A 244 -6.45 9.97 -31.38
N HIS A 245 -5.53 10.53 -30.59
CA HIS A 245 -4.93 9.81 -29.47
C HIS A 245 -5.93 9.63 -28.34
N LYS A 246 -5.95 8.42 -27.78
CA LYS A 246 -6.70 8.10 -26.58
C LYS A 246 -5.78 7.34 -25.65
N ASP A 247 -5.62 7.89 -24.45
CA ASP A 247 -4.90 7.19 -23.39
C ASP A 247 -5.55 5.85 -23.07
N TYR A 248 -4.72 4.83 -22.94
CA TYR A 248 -5.15 3.50 -22.55
C TYR A 248 -5.65 3.47 -21.11
N GLN A 249 -6.52 2.51 -20.79
CA GLN A 249 -7.08 2.36 -19.45
C GLN A 249 -6.06 1.79 -18.47
N LEU A 250 -6.12 2.24 -17.22
CA LEU A 250 -5.23 1.77 -16.16
C LEU A 250 -5.60 0.36 -15.70
N PHE A 251 -4.59 -0.40 -15.29
CA PHE A 251 -4.84 -1.64 -14.58
C PHE A 251 -5.48 -1.34 -13.21
N ALA A 252 -6.71 -1.83 -13.00
CA ALA A 252 -7.40 -1.74 -11.73
C ALA A 252 -7.57 -3.13 -11.11
N ALA A 253 -7.02 -3.31 -9.91
CA ALA A 253 -7.17 -4.56 -9.17
C ALA A 253 -8.59 -4.64 -8.57
N PRO A 254 -9.40 -5.69 -8.87
CA PRO A 254 -10.73 -5.81 -8.32
C PRO A 254 -10.73 -5.88 -6.79
N HIS A 255 -11.84 -5.45 -6.19
CA HIS A 255 -12.09 -5.59 -4.75
C HIS A 255 -11.86 -7.03 -4.28
N ALA A 256 -11.03 -7.19 -3.24
CA ALA A 256 -10.73 -8.49 -2.67
C ALA A 256 -11.90 -8.96 -1.78
N SER A 257 -12.31 -10.22 -1.96
CA SER A 257 -13.28 -10.82 -1.04
C SER A 257 -12.66 -11.01 0.35
N ILE A 258 -13.40 -10.69 1.40
CA ILE A 258 -13.00 -10.91 2.79
C ILE A 258 -13.60 -12.24 3.28
N SER A 259 -12.73 -13.14 3.74
CA SER A 259 -13.15 -14.42 4.34
C SER A 259 -13.61 -14.25 5.79
N ALA A 260 -14.26 -15.27 6.37
CA ALA A 260 -14.64 -15.24 7.78
C ALA A 260 -13.41 -15.10 8.68
N GLU A 261 -12.35 -15.84 8.37
CA GLU A 261 -11.06 -15.79 9.05
C GLU A 261 -10.44 -14.38 8.98
N ASP A 262 -10.48 -13.74 7.80
CA ASP A 262 -9.96 -12.39 7.64
C ASP A 262 -10.76 -11.35 8.43
N HIS A 263 -12.09 -11.46 8.47
CA HIS A 263 -12.94 -10.61 9.31
C HIS A 263 -12.55 -10.71 10.78
N MET A 264 -12.29 -11.92 11.28
CA MET A 264 -11.84 -12.12 12.66
C MET A 264 -10.46 -11.50 12.90
N ILE A 265 -9.50 -11.69 11.97
CA ILE A 265 -8.18 -11.06 12.06
C ILE A 265 -8.31 -9.53 12.06
N GLY A 266 -9.18 -8.97 11.20
CA GLY A 266 -9.48 -7.53 11.15
C GLY A 266 -10.09 -7.02 12.45
N LEU A 267 -11.00 -7.78 13.06
CA LEU A 267 -11.64 -7.45 14.33
C LEU A 267 -10.62 -7.40 15.47
N TYR A 268 -9.80 -8.44 15.64
CA TYR A 268 -8.73 -8.46 16.64
C TYR A 268 -7.70 -7.35 16.41
N SER A 269 -7.32 -7.12 15.16
CA SER A 269 -6.33 -6.09 14.80
C SER A 269 -6.85 -4.67 15.06
N SER A 270 -8.13 -4.40 14.81
CA SER A 270 -8.72 -3.07 15.03
C SER A 270 -8.79 -2.68 16.52
N ALA A 271 -8.82 -3.67 17.43
CA ALA A 271 -8.74 -3.45 18.87
C ALA A 271 -7.34 -3.03 19.34
N LEU A 272 -6.30 -3.19 18.50
CA LEU A 272 -4.93 -2.74 18.79
C LEU A 272 -4.68 -1.29 18.34
N ILE A 273 -5.60 -0.69 17.59
CA ILE A 273 -5.48 0.70 17.11
C ILE A 273 -5.84 1.65 18.24
N LYS A 274 -5.00 2.66 18.46
CA LYS A 274 -5.24 3.71 19.45
C LYS A 274 -5.74 4.98 18.75
N ASP A 275 -6.75 5.64 19.31
CA ASP A 275 -7.18 6.96 18.83
C ASP A 275 -6.05 7.99 18.99
N GLY A 276 -5.97 8.96 18.08
CA GLY A 276 -4.83 9.88 17.97
C GLY A 276 -3.57 9.23 17.39
N GLY A 277 -3.64 7.97 16.94
CA GLY A 277 -2.48 7.21 16.49
C GLY A 277 -2.10 7.37 15.02
N THR A 278 -1.12 6.56 14.61
CA THR A 278 -0.69 6.41 13.21
C THR A 278 -0.98 5.00 12.71
N LEU A 279 -1.48 4.90 11.48
CA LEU A 279 -1.82 3.64 10.84
C LEU A 279 -1.00 3.42 9.57
N GLN A 280 -0.35 2.25 9.50
CA GLN A 280 0.18 1.68 8.28
C GLN A 280 -0.51 0.35 8.04
N VAL A 281 -0.87 0.06 6.78
CA VAL A 281 -1.47 -1.23 6.40
C VAL A 281 -0.78 -1.83 5.18
N GLY A 282 -0.66 -3.15 5.16
CA GLY A 282 -0.27 -3.89 3.96
C GLY A 282 -1.39 -3.99 2.92
N ILE A 283 -1.33 -5.01 2.07
CA ILE A 283 -2.22 -5.16 0.91
C ILE A 283 -3.24 -6.30 1.08
N GLY A 284 -4.29 -6.29 0.27
CA GLY A 284 -5.21 -7.43 0.13
C GLY A 284 -6.23 -7.59 1.26
N SER A 285 -6.88 -8.76 1.31
CA SER A 285 -8.08 -8.97 2.13
C SER A 285 -7.89 -8.76 3.64
N LEU A 286 -6.69 -9.02 4.17
CA LEU A 286 -6.38 -8.77 5.58
C LEU A 286 -6.30 -7.28 5.92
N SER A 287 -5.97 -6.42 4.95
CA SER A 287 -6.01 -4.97 5.12
C SER A 287 -7.41 -4.43 4.93
N SER A 288 -8.14 -4.94 3.92
CA SER A 288 -9.56 -4.61 3.75
C SER A 288 -10.37 -4.97 5.00
N ALA A 289 -10.13 -6.14 5.62
CA ALA A 289 -10.80 -6.54 6.85
C ALA A 289 -10.48 -5.64 8.05
N LEU A 290 -9.25 -5.15 8.14
CA LEU A 290 -8.84 -4.20 9.17
C LEU A 290 -9.55 -2.85 8.98
N SER A 291 -9.51 -2.29 7.77
CA SER A 291 -10.20 -1.03 7.45
C SER A 291 -11.70 -1.16 7.71
N TYR A 292 -12.30 -2.28 7.31
CA TYR A 292 -13.72 -2.55 7.56
C TYR A 292 -14.05 -2.63 9.06
N SER A 293 -13.26 -3.37 9.83
CA SER A 293 -13.47 -3.49 11.28
C SER A 293 -13.29 -2.14 11.99
N THR A 294 -12.39 -1.29 11.47
CA THR A 294 -12.16 0.08 11.96
C THR A 294 -13.36 0.99 11.66
N LEU A 295 -14.00 0.84 10.50
CA LEU A 295 -15.25 1.52 10.17
C LEU A 295 -16.39 1.06 11.10
N VAL A 296 -16.55 -0.25 11.30
CA VAL A 296 -17.56 -0.80 12.22
C VAL A 296 -17.32 -0.29 13.66
N ARG A 297 -16.06 -0.24 14.11
CA ARG A 297 -15.69 0.34 15.40
C ARG A 297 -16.16 1.78 15.54
N HIS A 298 -16.02 2.60 14.49
CA HIS A 298 -16.39 4.02 14.54
C HIS A 298 -17.89 4.25 14.39
N GLN A 299 -18.51 3.65 13.38
CA GLN A 299 -19.88 3.93 12.98
C GLN A 299 -20.91 3.12 13.77
N GLN A 300 -20.53 1.94 14.27
CA GLN A 300 -21.41 0.99 14.95
C GLN A 300 -20.77 0.48 16.26
N ASN A 301 -20.20 1.40 17.04
CA ASN A 301 -19.36 1.09 18.21
C ASN A 301 -20.03 0.15 19.24
N ARG A 302 -21.34 0.27 19.45
CA ARG A 302 -22.08 -0.63 20.35
C ARG A 302 -22.06 -2.09 19.89
N ILE A 303 -22.18 -2.33 18.59
CA ILE A 303 -22.10 -3.68 18.01
C ILE A 303 -20.66 -4.18 18.05
N TYR A 304 -19.71 -3.29 17.74
CA TYR A 304 -18.28 -3.59 17.83
C TYR A 304 -17.87 -4.04 19.24
N THR A 305 -18.15 -3.24 20.27
CA THR A 305 -17.83 -3.56 21.67
C THR A 305 -18.54 -4.82 22.16
N LYS A 306 -19.78 -5.07 21.71
CA LYS A 306 -20.48 -6.34 21.94
C LYS A 306 -19.71 -7.53 21.34
N MET A 307 -19.24 -7.43 20.10
CA MET A 307 -18.42 -8.48 19.48
C MET A 307 -17.16 -8.78 20.32
N LEU A 308 -16.46 -7.73 20.77
CA LEU A 308 -15.24 -7.92 21.57
C LEU A 308 -15.51 -8.57 22.93
N SER A 309 -16.62 -8.20 23.57
CA SER A 309 -17.06 -8.78 24.85
C SER A 309 -17.45 -10.24 24.70
N GLU A 310 -18.20 -10.61 23.65
CA GLU A 310 -18.55 -12.02 23.39
C GLU A 310 -17.32 -12.91 23.15
N LEU A 311 -16.25 -12.33 22.58
CA LEU A 311 -14.97 -13.01 22.37
C LEU A 311 -14.04 -12.95 23.60
N ASN A 312 -14.42 -12.24 24.68
CA ASN A 312 -13.61 -12.00 25.88
C ASN A 312 -12.20 -11.49 25.56
N ILE A 313 -12.09 -10.51 24.65
CA ILE A 313 -10.79 -10.09 24.09
C ILE A 313 -9.85 -9.53 25.15
N TYR A 314 -10.32 -8.73 26.10
CA TYR A 314 -9.42 -8.13 27.10
C TYR A 314 -8.94 -9.14 28.14
N GLU A 315 -9.78 -10.10 28.50
CA GLU A 315 -9.44 -11.17 29.43
C GLU A 315 -8.47 -12.16 28.77
N LYS A 316 -8.71 -12.52 27.51
CA LYS A 316 -7.86 -13.44 26.75
C LYS A 316 -6.56 -12.80 26.26
N PHE A 317 -6.63 -11.54 25.84
CA PHE A 317 -5.53 -10.82 25.21
C PHE A 317 -5.35 -9.44 25.85
N PRO A 318 -4.81 -9.36 27.08
CA PRO A 318 -4.67 -8.09 27.82
C PRO A 318 -3.91 -7.00 27.07
N ILE A 319 -3.01 -7.39 26.15
CA ILE A 319 -2.27 -6.46 25.30
C ILE A 319 -3.20 -5.52 24.52
N CYS A 320 -4.40 -5.97 24.12
CA CYS A 320 -5.37 -5.13 23.43
C CYS A 320 -5.81 -3.93 24.27
N LYS A 321 -5.88 -4.09 25.60
CA LYS A 321 -6.17 -2.98 26.53
C LYS A 321 -4.95 -2.12 26.82
N GLU A 322 -3.76 -2.72 26.86
CA GLU A 322 -2.51 -2.02 27.18
C GLU A 322 -2.06 -1.06 26.08
N VAL A 323 -2.24 -1.46 24.81
CA VAL A 323 -1.74 -0.67 23.66
C VAL A 323 -2.85 -0.18 22.74
N GLY A 324 -4.02 -0.81 22.79
CA GLY A 324 -5.14 -0.50 21.92
C GLY A 324 -6.19 0.38 22.57
N ASP A 325 -7.32 0.47 21.89
CA ASP A 325 -8.52 1.18 22.33
C ASP A 325 -9.74 0.58 21.60
N THR A 326 -10.93 0.81 22.14
CA THR A 326 -12.21 0.34 21.60
C THR A 326 -13.25 1.45 21.44
N GLY A 327 -12.95 2.67 21.88
CA GLY A 327 -13.78 3.85 21.65
C GLY A 327 -13.83 4.27 20.19
N THR A 328 -14.64 5.27 19.86
CA THR A 328 -14.64 5.91 18.55
C THR A 328 -13.38 6.76 18.33
N PHE A 329 -13.06 7.10 17.08
CA PHE A 329 -11.93 7.96 16.74
C PHE A 329 -12.28 9.44 16.88
N GLU A 330 -12.12 9.99 18.09
CA GLU A 330 -12.42 11.40 18.39
C GLU A 330 -11.31 12.31 17.86
N GLN A 331 -10.06 11.99 18.17
CA GLN A 331 -8.88 12.67 17.62
C GLN A 331 -8.64 12.29 16.16
N GLY A 332 -8.90 11.03 15.81
CA GLY A 332 -8.65 10.50 14.47
C GLY A 332 -7.28 9.86 14.32
N LEU A 333 -7.04 9.31 13.14
CA LEU A 333 -5.79 8.67 12.74
C LEU A 333 -5.05 9.51 11.71
N TYR A 334 -3.72 9.37 11.72
CA TYR A 334 -2.82 9.77 10.64
C TYR A 334 -2.38 8.52 9.88
N GLY A 335 -2.50 8.52 8.55
CA GLY A 335 -2.03 7.43 7.70
C GLY A 335 -0.60 7.66 7.24
N CYS A 336 0.27 6.68 7.45
CA CYS A 336 1.65 6.71 6.95
C CYS A 336 1.99 5.30 6.47
N SER A 337 1.87 5.06 5.17
CA SER A 337 1.89 3.70 4.61
C SER A 337 2.65 3.62 3.30
N GLU A 338 3.42 2.56 3.11
CA GLU A 338 4.12 2.32 1.83
C GLU A 338 3.10 2.26 0.69
N LEU A 339 2.12 1.36 0.78
CA LEU A 339 0.97 1.32 -0.10
C LEU A 339 -0.20 2.11 0.53
N MET A 340 -0.73 3.08 -0.22
CA MET A 340 -2.04 3.66 0.02
C MET A 340 -3.12 2.80 -0.66
N VAL A 341 -3.96 2.17 0.16
CA VAL A 341 -5.12 1.39 -0.29
C VAL A 341 -6.41 2.22 -0.21
N ASP A 342 -7.43 1.82 -0.98
CA ASP A 342 -8.80 2.35 -0.96
C ASP A 342 -9.40 2.46 0.45
N GLY A 343 -9.05 1.52 1.33
CA GLY A 343 -9.43 1.55 2.74
C GLY A 343 -9.10 2.87 3.45
N PHE A 344 -8.01 3.56 3.12
CA PHE A 344 -7.70 4.87 3.72
C PHE A 344 -8.69 5.95 3.30
N VAL A 345 -9.16 5.93 2.05
CA VAL A 345 -10.17 6.87 1.57
C VAL A 345 -11.50 6.61 2.25
N HIS A 346 -11.89 5.34 2.43
CA HIS A 346 -13.07 5.01 3.22
C HIS A 346 -12.98 5.50 4.68
N LEU A 347 -11.81 5.34 5.32
CA LEU A 347 -11.58 5.87 6.69
C LEU A 347 -11.62 7.40 6.72
N TYR A 348 -11.09 8.07 5.71
CA TYR A 348 -11.13 9.53 5.58
C TYR A 348 -12.57 10.03 5.43
N ARG A 349 -13.34 9.47 4.50
CA ARG A 349 -14.76 9.84 4.30
C ARG A 349 -15.63 9.53 5.52
N ALA A 350 -15.25 8.54 6.34
CA ALA A 350 -15.92 8.24 7.59
C ALA A 350 -15.53 9.16 8.77
N GLY A 351 -14.64 10.14 8.58
CA GLY A 351 -14.16 11.03 9.63
C GLY A 351 -13.16 10.40 10.60
N ILE A 352 -12.56 9.27 10.22
CA ILE A 352 -11.57 8.56 11.04
C ILE A 352 -10.16 9.06 10.74
N LEU A 353 -9.80 9.18 9.45
CA LEU A 353 -8.47 9.63 9.01
C LEU A 353 -8.38 11.16 8.99
N LYS A 354 -8.49 11.81 10.16
CA LYS A 354 -8.60 13.29 10.27
C LYS A 354 -7.49 13.94 11.11
N ARG A 355 -6.54 13.15 11.63
CA ARG A 355 -5.45 13.70 12.44
C ARG A 355 -4.40 14.28 11.49
N GLU A 356 -4.36 15.60 11.44
CA GLU A 356 -3.39 16.34 10.63
C GLU A 356 -2.00 16.26 11.27
N VAL A 357 -0.99 16.11 10.41
CA VAL A 357 0.42 16.27 10.75
C VAL A 357 1.04 17.36 9.88
N PHE A 358 2.02 18.07 10.41
CA PHE A 358 2.62 19.24 9.77
C PHE A 358 4.11 19.01 9.52
N GLU A 359 4.61 19.55 8.42
CA GLU A 359 6.03 19.48 8.03
C GLU A 359 6.90 20.53 8.74
N ASP A 360 6.63 20.77 10.02
CA ASP A 360 7.47 21.57 10.90
C ASP A 360 7.54 20.92 12.28
N LEU A 361 8.76 20.72 12.77
CA LEU A 361 8.99 20.01 14.02
C LEU A 361 8.47 20.78 15.23
N THR A 362 8.56 22.11 15.22
CA THR A 362 8.13 22.94 16.34
C THR A 362 6.62 22.96 16.44
N ILE A 363 5.93 23.25 15.35
CA ILE A 363 4.46 23.21 15.25
C ILE A 363 3.95 21.82 15.62
N GLN A 364 4.54 20.75 15.07
CA GLN A 364 4.10 19.39 15.38
C GLN A 364 4.26 19.06 16.87
N ARG A 365 5.37 19.47 17.50
CA ARG A 365 5.58 19.26 18.95
C ARG A 365 4.60 20.08 19.78
N LEU A 366 4.37 21.35 19.44
CA LEU A 366 3.40 22.21 20.13
C LEU A 366 1.98 21.63 20.07
N LEU A 367 1.59 21.05 18.94
CA LEU A 367 0.31 20.35 18.77
C LEU A 367 0.25 19.08 19.62
N ASN A 368 1.30 18.25 19.59
CA ASN A 368 1.37 17.03 20.40
C ASN A 368 1.32 17.33 21.91
N ASP A 369 1.96 18.42 22.34
CA ASP A 369 1.99 18.89 23.72
C ASP A 369 0.67 19.59 24.13
N GLY A 370 -0.25 19.84 23.20
CA GLY A 370 -1.51 20.56 23.43
C GLY A 370 -1.35 22.04 23.76
N LEU A 371 -0.19 22.63 23.42
CA LEU A 371 0.14 24.04 23.68
C LEU A 371 -0.45 24.97 22.62
N ILE A 372 -0.69 24.44 21.42
CA ILE A 372 -1.47 25.09 20.37
C ILE A 372 -2.52 24.10 19.85
N ASN A 373 -3.49 24.61 19.10
CA ASN A 373 -4.44 23.80 18.34
C ASN A 373 -4.40 24.25 16.86
N HIS A 374 -5.29 23.71 16.03
CA HIS A 374 -5.30 24.06 14.61
C HIS A 374 -5.83 25.48 14.35
N GLU A 375 -6.65 26.04 15.23
CA GLU A 375 -7.10 27.44 15.15
C GLU A 375 -5.94 28.37 15.55
N VAL A 376 -5.72 29.38 14.74
CA VAL A 376 -4.61 30.32 14.95
C VAL A 376 -5.05 31.41 15.92
N SER A 377 -4.20 31.71 16.90
CA SER A 377 -4.41 32.80 17.84
C SER A 377 -3.10 33.48 18.21
N VAL A 378 -3.18 34.56 18.99
CA VAL A 378 -2.00 35.19 19.60
C VAL A 378 -1.19 34.19 20.42
N MET A 379 -1.85 33.22 21.09
CA MET A 379 -1.16 32.19 21.85
C MET A 379 -0.28 31.30 20.96
N THR A 380 -0.67 31.09 19.70
CA THR A 380 0.14 30.36 18.73
C THR A 380 1.48 31.08 18.48
N LEU A 381 1.45 32.40 18.30
CA LEU A 381 2.67 33.21 18.12
C LEU A 381 3.55 33.19 19.36
N LEU A 382 2.96 33.36 20.55
CA LEU A 382 3.71 33.36 21.80
C LEU A 382 4.36 32.00 22.06
N ALA A 383 3.67 30.90 21.75
CA ALA A 383 4.23 29.55 21.87
C ALA A 383 5.41 29.33 20.89
N LEU A 384 5.32 29.84 19.66
CA LEU A 384 6.42 29.78 18.69
C LEU A 384 7.63 30.62 19.11
N LEU A 385 7.40 31.81 19.68
CA LEU A 385 8.45 32.64 20.25
C LEU A 385 9.14 31.93 21.44
N GLU A 386 8.35 31.35 22.34
CA GLU A 386 8.89 30.62 23.51
C GLU A 386 9.77 29.44 23.08
N ARG A 387 9.40 28.77 21.98
CA ARG A 387 10.20 27.70 21.36
C ARG A 387 11.30 28.20 20.41
N GLN A 388 11.50 29.52 20.29
CA GLN A 388 12.49 30.15 19.43
C GLN A 388 12.36 29.78 17.95
N ALA A 389 11.15 29.43 17.49
CA ALA A 389 10.87 29.22 16.07
C ALA A 389 10.68 30.53 15.32
N ILE A 390 10.39 31.62 16.03
CA ILE A 390 10.34 32.99 15.50
C ILE A 390 11.04 33.96 16.44
N SER A 391 11.46 35.09 15.90
CA SER A 391 12.09 36.17 16.66
C SER A 391 11.08 37.10 17.35
N ALA A 392 11.49 37.77 18.43
CA ALA A 392 10.67 38.79 19.10
C ALA A 392 10.46 40.03 18.20
N GLU A 393 11.51 40.43 17.48
CA GLU A 393 11.41 41.32 16.32
C GLU A 393 11.40 40.45 15.07
N LEU A 394 10.25 40.33 14.43
CA LEU A 394 10.05 39.49 13.27
C LEU A 394 10.90 39.97 12.09
N THR A 395 11.57 39.01 11.47
CA THR A 395 12.29 39.16 10.23
C THR A 395 11.40 38.82 9.03
N ALA A 396 11.87 39.12 7.81
CA ALA A 396 11.21 38.66 6.59
C ALA A 396 11.05 37.12 6.56
N SER A 397 12.05 36.38 7.06
CA SER A 397 11.99 34.92 7.16
C SER A 397 10.91 34.45 8.12
N ASP A 398 10.77 35.12 9.28
CA ASP A 398 9.71 34.80 10.25
C ASP A 398 8.32 35.03 9.63
N VAL A 399 8.13 36.15 8.93
CA VAL A 399 6.86 36.44 8.24
C VAL A 399 6.54 35.39 7.17
N SER A 400 7.52 35.00 6.36
CA SER A 400 7.35 33.92 5.37
C SER A 400 7.00 32.59 6.03
N TYR A 401 7.68 32.23 7.12
CA TYR A 401 7.38 31.04 7.92
C TYR A 401 5.95 31.07 8.48
N LEU A 402 5.53 32.20 9.06
CA LEU A 402 4.19 32.37 9.62
C LEU A 402 3.11 32.31 8.53
N LYS A 403 3.35 32.88 7.34
CA LYS A 403 2.43 32.77 6.19
C LYS A 403 2.35 31.34 5.66
N ARG A 404 3.49 30.65 5.52
CA ARG A 404 3.57 29.25 5.05
C ARG A 404 2.64 28.33 5.82
N PHE A 405 2.62 28.47 7.15
CA PHE A 405 1.77 27.65 8.02
C PHE A 405 0.41 28.29 8.33
N GLY A 406 0.01 29.35 7.63
CA GLY A 406 -1.30 29.99 7.80
C GLY A 406 -1.49 30.72 9.14
N ILE A 407 -0.40 30.92 9.90
CA ILE A 407 -0.44 31.68 11.16
C ILE A 407 -0.62 33.17 10.85
N PHE A 408 0.06 33.67 9.82
CA PHE A 408 -0.29 34.94 9.18
C PHE A 408 -1.12 34.68 7.93
N ASN A 409 -2.07 35.57 7.66
CA ASN A 409 -2.84 35.52 6.43
C ASN A 409 -2.01 35.98 5.22
N ASP A 410 -2.44 35.61 4.02
CA ASP A 410 -1.66 35.82 2.80
C ASP A 410 -1.46 37.31 2.44
N LYS A 411 -2.28 38.20 3.05
CA LYS A 411 -2.26 39.67 2.82
C LYS A 411 -1.25 40.42 3.69
N VAL A 412 -0.50 39.71 4.55
CA VAL A 412 0.55 40.32 5.36
C VAL A 412 1.84 40.42 4.54
N ASP A 413 2.38 41.62 4.45
CA ASP A 413 3.68 41.90 3.84
C ASP A 413 4.68 42.41 4.89
N TYR A 414 5.96 42.24 4.59
CA TYR A 414 7.06 42.75 5.40
C TYR A 414 7.86 43.78 4.61
N VAL A 415 7.79 45.05 5.03
CA VAL A 415 8.42 46.18 4.33
C VAL A 415 9.13 47.06 5.35
N ASP A 416 10.42 47.33 5.14
CA ASP A 416 11.24 48.21 5.98
C ASP A 416 11.14 47.94 7.50
N GLY A 417 11.15 46.66 7.89
CA GLY A 417 11.07 46.25 9.30
C GLY A 417 9.67 46.33 9.92
N LYS A 418 8.63 46.49 9.10
CA LYS A 418 7.24 46.65 9.53
C LYS A 418 6.32 45.63 8.86
N LEU A 419 5.23 45.32 9.55
CA LEU A 419 4.13 44.52 9.01
C LEU A 419 3.15 45.45 8.30
N VAL A 420 2.76 45.09 7.08
CA VAL A 420 1.85 45.87 6.23
C VAL A 420 0.67 44.99 5.82
N THR A 421 -0.54 45.54 5.92
CA THR A 421 -1.77 44.98 5.34
C THR A 421 -2.56 46.10 4.66
N SER A 422 -3.68 45.77 4.01
CA SER A 422 -4.61 46.79 3.48
C SER A 422 -5.18 47.72 4.55
N GLU A 423 -5.20 47.29 5.81
CA GLU A 423 -5.78 48.02 6.94
C GLU A 423 -4.77 48.95 7.65
N GLY A 424 -3.48 48.89 7.27
CA GLY A 424 -2.44 49.79 7.78
C GLY A 424 -1.10 49.12 8.00
N THR A 425 -0.27 49.73 8.86
CA THR A 425 1.09 49.30 9.15
C THR A 425 1.32 49.21 10.66
N SER A 426 2.08 48.22 11.09
CA SER A 426 2.46 48.03 12.49
C SER A 426 3.94 47.69 12.64
N LYS A 427 4.48 47.87 13.84
CA LYS A 427 5.83 47.37 14.18
C LYS A 427 5.83 45.84 14.06
N ALA A 428 6.94 45.28 13.63
CA ALA A 428 7.12 43.84 13.56
C ALA A 428 7.65 43.27 14.89
N ASN A 429 7.14 43.72 16.05
CA ASN A 429 7.62 43.28 17.36
C ASN A 429 6.47 42.65 18.16
N ILE A 430 6.54 41.34 18.43
CA ILE A 430 5.46 40.60 19.11
C ILE A 430 5.43 40.80 20.63
N GLN A 431 6.44 41.45 21.21
CA GLN A 431 6.47 41.85 22.62
C GLN A 431 5.92 43.27 22.83
N ASP A 432 5.79 44.08 21.76
CA ASP A 432 5.13 45.37 21.80
C ASP A 432 3.61 45.18 21.81
N LYS A 433 2.95 45.75 22.82
CA LYS A 433 1.52 45.53 23.06
C LYS A 433 0.65 46.03 21.91
N ASP A 434 0.93 47.22 21.39
CA ASP A 434 0.14 47.83 20.31
C ASP A 434 0.32 47.02 19.01
N ALA A 435 1.55 46.54 18.77
CA ALA A 435 1.85 45.67 17.64
C ALA A 435 1.12 44.33 17.73
N LEU A 436 1.10 43.70 18.91
CA LEU A 436 0.41 42.43 19.13
C LEU A 436 -1.11 42.56 18.98
N GLU A 437 -1.70 43.63 19.51
CA GLU A 437 -3.12 43.95 19.32
C GLU A 437 -3.46 44.16 17.83
N TRP A 438 -2.58 44.84 17.09
CA TRP A 438 -2.74 45.02 15.64
C TRP A 438 -2.63 43.68 14.89
N ILE A 439 -1.64 42.84 15.22
CA ILE A 439 -1.45 41.52 14.62
C ILE A 439 -2.68 40.65 14.83
N ALA A 440 -3.21 40.62 16.06
CA ALA A 440 -4.39 39.86 16.43
C ALA A 440 -5.62 40.23 15.59
N LYS A 441 -5.73 41.51 15.21
CA LYS A 441 -6.87 42.05 14.49
C LYS A 441 -6.76 41.93 12.97
N TYR A 442 -5.56 42.07 12.41
CA TYR A 442 -5.37 42.28 10.97
C TYR A 442 -4.42 41.29 10.29
N ALA A 443 -3.54 40.61 11.03
CA ALA A 443 -2.47 39.79 10.45
C ALA A 443 -2.67 38.29 10.62
N LEU A 444 -3.32 37.83 11.70
CA LEU A 444 -3.51 36.41 11.93
C LEU A 444 -4.35 35.74 10.83
N GLY A 445 -4.00 34.50 10.50
CA GLY A 445 -4.87 33.59 9.76
C GLY A 445 -5.94 32.96 10.66
N LEU A 446 -6.82 32.15 10.06
CA LEU A 446 -7.90 31.47 10.79
C LEU A 446 -7.47 30.11 11.35
N ARG A 447 -6.68 29.36 10.58
CA ARG A 447 -6.28 27.98 10.87
C ARG A 447 -4.90 27.70 10.27
N LEU A 448 -4.16 26.80 10.90
CA LEU A 448 -2.91 26.28 10.35
C LEU A 448 -3.14 25.68 8.95
N LYS A 449 -2.21 25.97 8.04
CA LYS A 449 -2.15 25.43 6.66
C LYS A 449 -1.09 24.32 6.56
N GLY A 450 -1.23 23.44 5.57
CA GLY A 450 -0.26 22.37 5.29
C GLY A 450 -0.40 21.11 6.16
N GLY A 451 -1.54 20.93 6.83
CA GLY A 451 -1.80 19.75 7.64
C GLY A 451 -2.26 18.56 6.77
N THR A 452 -1.46 17.50 6.74
CA THR A 452 -1.68 16.28 5.96
C THR A 452 -2.24 15.15 6.84
N VAL A 453 -3.17 14.35 6.33
CA VAL A 453 -3.73 13.18 7.07
C VAL A 453 -3.25 11.84 6.51
N MET A 454 -2.70 11.81 5.30
CA MET A 454 -2.21 10.60 4.66
C MET A 454 -0.90 10.84 3.92
N HIS A 455 0.15 10.10 4.30
CA HIS A 455 1.36 9.94 3.51
C HIS A 455 1.41 8.52 2.91
N GLY A 456 1.50 8.44 1.58
CA GLY A 456 1.63 7.20 0.81
C GLY A 456 2.89 7.20 -0.05
N ALA A 457 3.50 6.05 -0.34
CA ALA A 457 4.62 5.98 -1.31
C ALA A 457 4.16 5.54 -2.70
N PHE A 458 3.22 4.59 -2.75
CA PHE A 458 2.55 4.23 -3.98
C PHE A 458 1.10 3.78 -3.76
N PHE A 459 0.30 3.65 -4.83
CA PHE A 459 -1.03 3.05 -4.75
C PHE A 459 -1.37 2.13 -5.92
N ILE A 460 -2.22 1.13 -5.65
CA ILE A 460 -2.89 0.27 -6.61
C ILE A 460 -4.22 -0.14 -6.00
N GLY A 461 -5.29 -0.13 -6.79
CA GLY A 461 -6.60 -0.49 -6.29
C GLY A 461 -7.65 -0.66 -7.37
N PRO A 462 -8.93 -0.70 -6.97
CA PRO A 462 -10.05 -0.84 -7.87
C PRO A 462 -10.36 0.47 -8.63
N LYS A 463 -11.22 0.39 -9.65
CA LYS A 463 -11.51 1.54 -10.55
C LYS A 463 -12.16 2.70 -9.82
N ASP A 464 -13.08 2.40 -8.91
CA ASP A 464 -13.79 3.37 -8.09
C ASP A 464 -12.83 4.12 -7.15
N PHE A 465 -11.77 3.47 -6.66
CA PHE A 465 -10.71 4.15 -5.91
C PHE A 465 -9.98 5.18 -6.77
N TYR A 466 -9.60 4.86 -8.01
CA TYR A 466 -8.96 5.84 -8.91
C TYR A 466 -9.92 6.98 -9.28
N GLN A 467 -11.20 6.68 -9.49
CA GLN A 467 -12.24 7.69 -9.75
C GLN A 467 -12.39 8.64 -8.55
N GLU A 468 -12.40 8.10 -7.34
CA GLU A 468 -12.49 8.91 -6.12
C GLU A 468 -11.28 9.84 -5.98
N LEU A 469 -10.06 9.35 -6.24
CA LEU A 469 -8.85 10.19 -6.24
C LEU A 469 -8.90 11.28 -7.34
N ASN A 470 -9.41 10.96 -8.53
CA ASN A 470 -9.61 11.94 -9.61
C ASN A 470 -10.65 13.02 -9.26
N ASN A 471 -11.60 12.70 -8.37
CA ASN A 471 -12.65 13.60 -7.91
C ASN A 471 -12.26 14.37 -6.63
N PHE A 472 -11.01 14.27 -6.17
CA PHE A 472 -10.55 15.01 -5.00
C PHE A 472 -10.75 16.52 -5.18
N SER A 473 -11.33 17.13 -4.16
CA SER A 473 -11.36 18.59 -4.05
C SER A 473 -9.96 19.13 -3.76
N GLN A 474 -9.76 20.45 -3.87
CA GLN A 474 -8.49 21.05 -3.47
C GLN A 474 -8.17 20.78 -1.99
N GLU A 475 -9.17 20.79 -1.11
CA GLU A 475 -8.99 20.45 0.30
C GLU A 475 -8.52 19.00 0.46
N ASP A 476 -9.12 18.05 -0.28
CA ASP A 476 -8.68 16.66 -0.25
C ASP A 476 -7.22 16.51 -0.72
N HIS A 477 -6.84 17.23 -1.78
CA HIS A 477 -5.43 17.25 -2.23
C HIS A 477 -4.48 17.77 -1.16
N ASP A 478 -4.86 18.80 -0.41
CA ASP A 478 -4.02 19.31 0.70
C ASP A 478 -3.85 18.27 1.83
N LYS A 479 -4.78 17.32 1.96
CA LYS A 479 -4.76 16.28 3.01
C LYS A 479 -4.00 15.00 2.62
N PHE A 480 -3.79 14.74 1.33
CA PHE A 480 -3.15 13.51 0.84
C PHE A 480 -1.82 13.80 0.13
N CYS A 481 -0.73 13.24 0.66
CA CYS A 481 0.62 13.43 0.15
C CYS A 481 1.23 12.11 -0.31
N MET A 482 1.38 11.93 -1.62
CA MET A 482 2.19 10.85 -2.18
C MET A 482 3.66 11.27 -2.17
N THR A 483 4.53 10.49 -1.53
CA THR A 483 5.92 10.85 -1.21
C THR A 483 6.91 9.69 -1.44
N SER A 484 8.15 9.85 -1.00
CA SER A 484 9.21 8.85 -1.12
C SER A 484 8.97 7.64 -0.21
N VAL A 485 9.32 6.44 -0.72
CA VAL A 485 9.31 5.22 0.10
C VAL A 485 10.32 5.28 1.24
N ASN A 486 11.45 5.97 1.06
CA ASN A 486 12.46 6.16 2.07
C ASN A 486 11.92 7.03 3.22
N TYR A 487 11.17 8.08 2.88
CA TYR A 487 10.48 8.91 3.87
C TYR A 487 9.51 8.09 4.73
N VAL A 488 8.68 7.25 4.11
CA VAL A 488 7.62 6.50 4.80
C VAL A 488 8.17 5.30 5.58
N ASN A 489 9.08 4.54 4.98
CA ASN A 489 9.48 3.24 5.52
C ASN A 489 10.56 3.35 6.60
N ASP A 490 11.33 4.43 6.65
CA ASP A 490 12.38 4.63 7.65
C ASP A 490 12.18 5.88 8.50
N LEU A 491 12.91 5.96 9.61
CA LEU A 491 13.02 7.11 10.48
C LEU A 491 14.30 7.91 10.24
N TYR A 492 15.28 7.44 9.47
CA TYR A 492 16.47 8.25 9.19
C TYR A 492 16.13 9.61 8.58
N ASP A 493 17.03 10.58 8.80
CA ASP A 493 16.93 11.88 8.17
C ASP A 493 16.84 11.73 6.65
N HIS A 494 15.89 12.46 6.10
CA HIS A 494 15.61 12.52 4.68
C HIS A 494 15.41 13.99 4.31
N PHE A 495 15.64 14.37 3.07
CA PHE A 495 15.44 15.77 2.66
C PHE A 495 14.00 16.22 2.98
N LEU A 496 13.00 15.38 2.74
CA LEU A 496 11.59 15.65 3.08
C LEU A 496 11.25 15.68 4.59
N GLY A 497 12.17 15.29 5.47
CA GLY A 497 11.94 15.40 6.91
C GLY A 497 12.92 14.64 7.78
N SER A 498 13.21 15.20 8.95
CA SER A 498 14.12 14.63 9.92
C SER A 498 13.51 13.46 10.69
N GLN A 499 14.36 12.66 11.33
CA GLN A 499 13.98 11.60 12.25
C GLN A 499 13.06 12.12 13.35
N GLN A 500 13.40 13.25 13.93
CA GLN A 500 12.62 13.84 15.03
C GLN A 500 11.23 14.26 14.58
N LEU A 501 11.10 14.80 13.36
CA LEU A 501 9.81 15.17 12.79
C LEU A 501 8.95 13.93 12.56
N LYS A 502 9.49 12.92 11.88
CA LYS A 502 8.78 11.66 11.61
C LYS A 502 8.30 11.00 12.90
N GLN A 503 9.13 10.97 13.95
CA GLN A 503 8.74 10.47 15.27
C GLN A 503 7.64 11.31 15.92
N ALA A 504 7.72 12.64 15.83
CA ALA A 504 6.68 13.53 16.35
C ALA A 504 5.34 13.31 15.63
N GLN A 505 5.34 13.09 14.32
CA GLN A 505 4.13 12.82 13.54
C GLN A 505 3.54 11.43 13.82
N ARG A 506 4.39 10.40 14.00
CA ARG A 506 4.01 8.98 14.10
C ARG A 506 3.66 8.52 15.52
N GLN A 507 2.88 9.32 16.26
CA GLN A 507 2.40 8.94 17.60
C GLN A 507 1.59 7.64 17.56
N HIS A 508 1.80 6.78 18.55
CA HIS A 508 1.08 5.53 18.77
C HIS A 508 0.97 4.64 17.52
N ALA A 509 2.03 4.58 16.71
CA ALA A 509 1.97 3.93 15.40
C ALA A 509 1.67 2.43 15.48
N ARG A 510 0.83 1.95 14.57
CA ARG A 510 0.51 0.53 14.38
C ARG A 510 0.89 0.12 12.97
N PHE A 511 1.97 -0.65 12.88
CA PHE A 511 2.48 -1.14 11.61
C PHE A 511 1.93 -2.52 11.31
N MET A 512 0.87 -2.58 10.49
CA MET A 512 0.08 -3.76 10.25
C MET A 512 0.55 -4.50 8.99
N ASN A 513 1.33 -5.55 9.21
CA ASN A 513 1.94 -6.34 8.15
C ASN A 513 1.33 -7.73 8.05
N SER A 514 1.33 -8.32 6.85
CA SER A 514 0.90 -9.70 6.64
C SER A 514 2.11 -10.63 6.51
N GLY A 515 2.06 -11.78 7.17
CA GLY A 515 3.05 -12.85 7.04
C GLY A 515 2.47 -14.07 6.33
N MET A 516 3.34 -14.93 5.81
CA MET A 516 2.94 -16.26 5.34
C MET A 516 2.90 -17.27 6.50
N MET A 517 3.91 -17.20 7.37
CA MET A 517 4.12 -18.13 8.49
C MET A 517 4.82 -17.43 9.65
N VAL A 518 4.71 -18.02 10.84
CA VAL A 518 5.50 -17.67 12.01
C VAL A 518 6.02 -18.95 12.68
N THR A 519 7.25 -18.94 13.15
CA THR A 519 7.80 -20.04 13.96
C THR A 519 7.48 -19.83 15.45
N LEU A 520 7.49 -20.89 16.26
CA LEU A 520 7.17 -20.78 17.70
C LEU A 520 8.17 -19.94 18.49
N ASP A 521 9.36 -19.65 17.93
CA ASP A 521 10.28 -18.67 18.49
C ASP A 521 10.00 -17.21 18.08
N GLY A 522 8.97 -16.98 17.25
CA GLY A 522 8.53 -15.66 16.83
C GLY A 522 9.20 -15.12 15.57
N SER A 523 9.99 -15.91 14.84
CA SER A 523 10.48 -15.50 13.52
C SER A 523 9.33 -15.50 12.49
N VAL A 524 9.31 -14.53 11.59
CA VAL A 524 8.25 -14.40 10.57
C VAL A 524 8.83 -14.72 9.20
N VAL A 525 8.02 -15.41 8.38
CA VAL A 525 8.34 -15.76 7.00
C VAL A 525 7.28 -15.13 6.10
N SER A 526 7.71 -14.31 5.14
CA SER A 526 6.83 -13.52 4.29
C SER A 526 7.17 -13.59 2.80
N ASP A 527 8.41 -13.94 2.43
CA ASP A 527 8.91 -13.75 1.05
C ASP A 527 9.38 -15.02 0.34
N ALA A 528 9.82 -16.07 1.06
CA ALA A 528 10.36 -17.28 0.43
C ALA A 528 10.00 -18.58 1.16
N LEU A 529 10.18 -19.70 0.45
CA LEU A 529 10.06 -21.06 0.98
C LEU A 529 11.41 -21.58 1.52
N GLU A 530 11.37 -22.64 2.32
CA GLU A 530 12.53 -23.30 2.95
C GLU A 530 13.57 -23.81 1.93
N ASN A 531 13.17 -24.08 0.69
CA ASN A 531 14.08 -24.46 -0.39
C ASN A 531 14.71 -23.26 -1.12
N GLY A 532 14.54 -22.04 -0.61
CA GLY A 532 15.06 -20.80 -1.18
C GLY A 532 14.23 -20.23 -2.34
N GLN A 533 13.12 -20.84 -2.73
CA GLN A 533 12.26 -20.28 -3.78
C GLN A 533 11.52 -19.04 -3.27
N VAL A 534 11.69 -17.94 -3.98
CA VAL A 534 11.06 -16.65 -3.72
C VAL A 534 9.61 -16.69 -4.16
N VAL A 535 8.72 -16.34 -3.25
CA VAL A 535 7.28 -16.24 -3.45
C VAL A 535 6.90 -14.85 -3.95
N SER A 536 7.39 -13.79 -3.30
CA SER A 536 7.15 -12.40 -3.70
C SER A 536 8.41 -11.56 -3.60
N GLY A 537 8.82 -11.24 -2.39
CA GLY A 537 9.96 -10.38 -2.08
C GLY A 537 9.78 -9.75 -0.71
N VAL A 538 10.86 -9.18 -0.17
CA VAL A 538 10.91 -8.69 1.22
C VAL A 538 10.14 -7.37 1.43
N GLY A 539 10.07 -6.51 0.40
CA GLY A 539 9.39 -5.21 0.44
C GLY A 539 9.90 -4.30 1.56
N GLY A 540 9.03 -3.45 2.10
CA GLY A 540 9.32 -2.61 3.27
C GLY A 540 8.99 -3.22 4.64
N GLN A 541 8.57 -4.50 4.70
CA GLN A 541 8.09 -5.11 5.96
C GLN A 541 9.13 -5.00 7.07
N TYR A 542 10.40 -5.31 6.78
CA TYR A 542 11.49 -5.18 7.74
C TYR A 542 11.61 -3.74 8.28
N ASN A 543 11.54 -2.73 7.41
CA ASN A 543 11.71 -1.35 7.81
C ASN A 543 10.62 -0.90 8.80
N PHE A 544 9.36 -1.28 8.56
CA PHE A 544 8.26 -1.00 9.49
C PHE A 544 8.42 -1.70 10.84
N VAL A 545 8.90 -2.95 10.83
CA VAL A 545 9.21 -3.68 12.06
C VAL A 545 10.34 -2.98 12.83
N ALA A 546 11.43 -2.62 12.14
CA ALA A 546 12.59 -1.98 12.73
C ALA A 546 12.24 -0.60 13.33
N GLN A 547 11.53 0.26 12.59
CA GLN A 547 11.14 1.58 13.11
C GLN A 547 10.18 1.48 14.31
N SER A 548 9.33 0.45 14.37
CA SER A 548 8.46 0.22 15.54
C SER A 548 9.27 -0.04 16.82
N GLY A 549 10.46 -0.64 16.69
CA GLY A 549 11.38 -0.87 17.80
C GLY A 549 12.01 0.41 18.33
N GLN A 550 12.15 1.43 17.47
CA GLN A 550 12.76 2.73 17.78
C GLN A 550 11.78 3.71 18.44
N MET A 551 10.46 3.46 18.35
CA MET A 551 9.41 4.30 18.94
C MET A 551 8.69 3.55 20.06
N ARG A 552 8.78 4.05 21.30
CA ARG A 552 8.34 3.34 22.52
C ARG A 552 6.84 2.99 22.53
N ASP A 553 6.03 3.87 21.97
CA ASP A 553 4.57 3.79 21.92
C ASP A 553 4.03 3.12 20.64
N SER A 554 4.94 2.73 19.74
CA SER A 554 4.64 2.05 18.48
C SER A 554 4.65 0.52 18.63
N ARG A 555 3.92 -0.16 17.75
CA ARG A 555 3.85 -1.63 17.72
C ARG A 555 3.95 -2.17 16.31
N SER A 556 4.70 -3.25 16.15
CA SER A 556 4.71 -4.09 14.96
C SER A 556 3.70 -5.23 15.12
N ILE A 557 2.80 -5.36 14.15
CA ILE A 557 1.71 -6.33 14.21
C ILE A 557 1.72 -7.18 12.94
N ILE A 558 1.92 -8.48 13.11
CA ILE A 558 1.99 -9.46 12.04
C ILE A 558 0.69 -10.27 12.00
N LYS A 559 -0.05 -10.14 10.90
CA LYS A 559 -1.32 -10.83 10.65
C LYS A 559 -1.06 -12.05 9.78
N ILE A 560 -1.46 -13.23 10.24
CA ILE A 560 -1.43 -14.47 9.45
C ILE A 560 -2.74 -15.22 9.62
N ARG A 561 -3.15 -15.97 8.60
CA ARG A 561 -4.15 -17.04 8.82
C ARG A 561 -3.46 -18.17 9.56
N SER A 562 -4.13 -18.82 10.51
CA SER A 562 -3.54 -19.89 11.31
C SER A 562 -3.21 -21.12 10.46
N CYS A 563 -3.98 -21.37 9.40
CA CYS A 563 -3.77 -22.50 8.49
C CYS A 563 -3.81 -22.10 7.00
N SER A 564 -3.22 -22.95 6.16
CA SER A 564 -3.36 -22.89 4.70
C SER A 564 -3.37 -24.28 4.06
N PHE A 565 -3.99 -24.41 2.89
CA PHE A 565 -3.87 -25.63 2.09
C PHE A 565 -2.64 -25.55 1.19
N ARG A 566 -1.72 -26.52 1.33
CA ARG A 566 -0.49 -26.62 0.53
C ARG A 566 -0.42 -28.02 -0.07
N LYS A 567 -0.35 -28.11 -1.41
CA LYS A 567 -0.36 -29.39 -2.15
C LYS A 567 -1.52 -30.31 -1.74
N GLY A 568 -2.72 -29.73 -1.58
CA GLY A 568 -3.94 -30.46 -1.18
C GLY A 568 -4.02 -30.89 0.29
N LYS A 569 -3.02 -30.57 1.11
CA LYS A 569 -3.02 -30.88 2.55
C LYS A 569 -3.18 -29.61 3.36
N LEU A 570 -4.00 -29.66 4.39
CA LEU A 570 -4.06 -28.61 5.41
C LEU A 570 -2.74 -28.59 6.19
N ARG A 571 -2.19 -27.39 6.38
CA ARG A 571 -0.97 -27.14 7.14
C ARG A 571 -1.18 -25.95 8.07
N SER A 572 -0.59 -26.02 9.25
CA SER A 572 -0.43 -24.85 10.11
C SER A 572 0.51 -23.83 9.45
N ASN A 573 0.23 -22.55 9.64
CA ASN A 573 1.15 -21.45 9.35
C ASN A 573 1.91 -21.01 10.62
N ILE A 574 1.54 -21.53 11.79
CA ILE A 574 2.36 -21.50 13.00
C ILE A 574 3.18 -22.79 13.03
N LEU A 575 4.50 -22.70 12.93
CA LEU A 575 5.41 -23.82 12.80
C LEU A 575 6.33 -23.91 14.01
N PHE A 576 6.84 -25.09 14.35
CA PHE A 576 7.90 -25.18 15.37
C PHE A 576 9.20 -24.49 14.89
N ASN A 577 9.63 -24.76 13.66
CA ASN A 577 10.78 -24.14 13.00
C ASN A 577 10.58 -24.02 11.47
N TYR A 578 11.42 -23.22 10.82
CA TYR A 578 11.45 -23.08 9.36
C TYR A 578 12.86 -22.61 8.90
N GLY A 579 13.37 -23.15 7.80
CA GLY A 579 14.71 -22.81 7.27
C GLY A 579 14.84 -21.46 6.56
N HIS A 580 13.88 -20.54 6.70
CA HIS A 580 13.93 -19.19 6.13
C HIS A 580 13.22 -18.21 7.07
N ASN A 581 13.67 -16.95 7.11
CA ASN A 581 12.97 -15.89 7.83
C ASN A 581 13.16 -14.52 7.17
N THR A 582 12.08 -13.75 7.12
CA THR A 582 12.08 -12.34 6.68
C THR A 582 12.32 -11.44 7.89
N ILE A 583 11.64 -11.72 9.01
CA ILE A 583 11.79 -10.98 10.27
C ILE A 583 12.41 -11.91 11.31
N PRO A 584 13.65 -11.63 11.75
CA PRO A 584 14.29 -12.38 12.83
C PRO A 584 13.55 -12.24 14.17
N ARG A 585 13.52 -13.33 14.95
CA ARG A 585 12.84 -13.43 16.26
C ARG A 585 13.14 -12.30 17.26
N GLN A 586 14.32 -11.67 17.25
CA GLN A 586 14.61 -10.57 18.18
C GLN A 586 13.78 -9.30 17.91
N LEU A 587 13.14 -9.23 16.73
CA LEU A 587 12.23 -8.16 16.34
C LEU A 587 10.74 -8.54 16.51
N ARG A 588 10.44 -9.69 17.13
CA ARG A 588 9.07 -10.15 17.39
C ARG A 588 8.32 -9.16 18.29
N ASP A 589 7.07 -8.86 17.94
CA ASP A 589 6.20 -7.98 18.73
C ASP A 589 4.82 -8.61 18.91
N ILE A 590 3.86 -8.34 18.02
CA ILE A 590 2.51 -8.90 18.11
C ILE A 590 2.20 -9.77 16.88
N VAL A 591 1.57 -10.93 17.11
CA VAL A 591 1.05 -11.79 16.03
C VAL A 591 -0.45 -11.96 16.21
N VAL A 592 -1.20 -11.85 15.12
CA VAL A 592 -2.66 -12.00 15.10
C VAL A 592 -3.06 -13.11 14.13
N THR A 593 -3.91 -14.01 14.60
CA THR A 593 -4.65 -14.98 13.77
C THR A 593 -6.15 -14.77 13.92
N GLU A 594 -6.94 -15.54 13.17
CA GLU A 594 -8.39 -15.60 13.31
C GLU A 594 -8.86 -16.10 14.69
N TYR A 595 -7.94 -16.57 15.53
CA TYR A 595 -8.23 -17.07 16.87
C TYR A 595 -7.81 -16.13 18.00
N GLY A 596 -7.01 -15.09 17.71
CA GLY A 596 -6.57 -14.17 18.76
C GLY A 596 -5.27 -13.43 18.49
N VAL A 597 -4.72 -12.89 19.58
CA VAL A 597 -3.54 -12.01 19.59
C VAL A 597 -2.48 -12.56 20.53
N ALA A 598 -1.26 -12.79 20.02
CA ALA A 598 -0.10 -13.21 20.81
C ALA A 598 0.84 -12.01 21.05
N ASN A 599 1.19 -11.77 22.32
CA ASN A 599 2.12 -10.71 22.74
C ASN A 599 3.52 -11.28 23.00
N LEU A 600 4.49 -10.93 22.15
CA LEU A 600 5.81 -11.58 22.11
C LEU A 600 6.96 -10.65 22.51
N ARG A 601 6.78 -9.33 22.40
CA ARG A 601 7.84 -8.35 22.69
C ARG A 601 8.32 -8.48 24.14
N SER A 602 9.64 -8.55 24.30
CA SER A 602 10.31 -8.65 25.61
C SER A 602 9.90 -9.87 26.45
N LYS A 603 9.27 -10.89 25.85
CA LYS A 603 8.89 -12.12 26.56
C LYS A 603 9.99 -13.19 26.43
N PRO A 604 10.21 -14.01 27.47
CA PRO A 604 11.09 -15.18 27.39
C PRO A 604 10.47 -16.25 26.48
N ASP A 605 11.30 -17.16 25.97
CA ASP A 605 10.88 -18.14 24.96
C ASP A 605 9.69 -19.00 25.40
N HIS A 606 9.67 -19.51 26.63
CA HIS A 606 8.55 -20.34 27.06
C HIS A 606 7.21 -19.60 26.97
N VAL A 607 7.18 -18.29 27.25
CA VAL A 607 5.98 -17.47 27.08
C VAL A 607 5.65 -17.34 25.59
N VAL A 608 6.62 -16.97 24.75
CA VAL A 608 6.40 -16.80 23.30
C VAL A 608 5.86 -18.05 22.63
N TYR A 609 6.44 -19.22 22.94
CA TYR A 609 5.97 -20.49 22.42
C TYR A 609 4.52 -20.74 22.85
N THR A 610 4.20 -20.55 24.14
CA THR A 610 2.83 -20.77 24.63
C THR A 610 1.83 -19.74 24.07
N GLU A 611 2.20 -18.48 23.90
CA GLU A 611 1.33 -17.44 23.31
C GLU A 611 1.01 -17.73 21.84
N LEU A 612 1.98 -18.19 21.06
CA LEU A 612 1.75 -18.60 19.66
C LEU A 612 0.89 -19.88 19.57
N ILE A 613 1.10 -20.85 20.46
CA ILE A 613 0.26 -22.06 20.52
C ILE A 613 -1.20 -21.70 20.85
N LYS A 614 -1.44 -20.75 21.77
CA LYS A 614 -2.80 -20.28 22.13
C LYS A 614 -3.60 -19.72 20.96
N ILE A 615 -2.95 -19.20 19.92
CA ILE A 615 -3.59 -18.64 18.72
C ILE A 615 -3.46 -19.55 17.48
N ALA A 616 -2.94 -20.77 17.67
CA ALA A 616 -2.93 -21.81 16.65
C ALA A 616 -4.29 -22.49 16.53
N ASP A 617 -4.59 -23.01 15.34
CA ASP A 617 -5.75 -23.88 15.10
C ASP A 617 -5.66 -25.15 15.97
N SER A 618 -6.76 -25.51 16.64
CA SER A 618 -6.83 -26.64 17.58
C SER A 618 -6.37 -27.97 16.97
N ARG A 619 -6.48 -28.13 15.63
CA ARG A 619 -6.02 -29.33 14.92
C ARG A 619 -4.49 -29.50 14.94
N PHE A 620 -3.74 -28.45 15.25
CA PHE A 620 -2.26 -28.45 15.28
C PHE A 620 -1.68 -28.08 16.64
N GLN A 621 -2.48 -27.51 17.54
CA GLN A 621 -2.06 -27.07 18.88
C GLN A 621 -1.30 -28.12 19.69
N GLN A 622 -1.82 -29.35 19.78
CA GLN A 622 -1.19 -30.41 20.57
C GLN A 622 0.17 -30.83 19.99
N GLN A 623 0.25 -30.98 18.66
CA GLN A 623 1.51 -31.31 17.98
C GLN A 623 2.58 -30.24 18.27
N LEU A 624 2.23 -28.97 18.13
CA LEU A 624 3.14 -27.85 18.40
C LEU A 624 3.59 -27.82 19.86
N LEU A 625 2.69 -28.10 20.80
CA LEU A 625 3.03 -28.19 22.21
C LEU A 625 3.99 -29.35 22.51
N ASP A 626 3.76 -30.52 21.93
CA ASP A 626 4.60 -31.70 22.12
C ASP A 626 6.02 -31.46 21.57
N GLU A 627 6.13 -30.86 20.39
CA GLU A 627 7.41 -30.44 19.80
C GLU A 627 8.13 -29.42 20.71
N ALA A 628 7.40 -28.44 21.26
CA ALA A 628 7.96 -27.44 22.18
C ALA A 628 8.43 -28.04 23.52
N LYS A 629 7.69 -29.00 24.07
CA LYS A 629 8.08 -29.74 25.29
C LYS A 629 9.30 -30.62 25.05
N ALA A 630 9.32 -31.34 23.93
CA ALA A 630 10.45 -32.19 23.54
C ALA A 630 11.75 -31.38 23.42
N ALA A 631 11.66 -30.15 22.91
CA ALA A 631 12.79 -29.23 22.79
C ALA A 631 13.17 -28.49 24.09
N GLY A 632 12.48 -28.74 25.21
CA GLY A 632 12.71 -28.05 26.49
C GLY A 632 12.32 -26.56 26.47
N LYS A 633 11.51 -26.12 25.50
CA LYS A 633 11.04 -24.74 25.37
C LYS A 633 9.78 -24.45 26.19
N VAL A 634 9.01 -25.49 26.52
CA VAL A 634 7.80 -25.40 27.35
C VAL A 634 7.87 -26.46 28.45
N ALA A 635 7.33 -26.13 29.63
CA ALA A 635 7.30 -27.04 30.78
C ALA A 635 6.50 -28.32 30.47
N LYS A 636 6.95 -29.47 30.98
CA LYS A 636 6.36 -30.79 30.67
C LYS A 636 4.90 -30.90 31.12
N ASP A 637 4.57 -30.25 32.23
CA ASP A 637 3.25 -30.21 32.85
C ASP A 637 2.32 -29.12 32.29
N TYR A 638 2.83 -28.21 31.46
CA TYR A 638 2.00 -27.19 30.82
C TYR A 638 0.87 -27.83 30.00
N GLN A 639 -0.33 -27.29 30.15
CA GLN A 639 -1.49 -27.62 29.34
C GLN A 639 -2.04 -26.35 28.70
N ILE A 640 -2.56 -26.46 27.48
CA ILE A 640 -3.22 -25.35 26.81
C ILE A 640 -4.47 -25.00 27.61
N PRO A 641 -4.64 -23.75 28.07
CA PRO A 641 -5.82 -23.37 28.83
C PRO A 641 -7.09 -23.55 28.00
N LYS A 642 -8.17 -24.00 28.63
CA LYS A 642 -9.41 -24.45 27.96
C LYS A 642 -10.02 -23.37 27.07
N GLU A 643 -9.90 -22.11 27.47
CA GLU A 643 -10.40 -20.97 26.74
C GLU A 643 -9.71 -20.75 25.38
N TYR A 644 -8.52 -21.32 25.16
CA TYR A 644 -7.79 -21.30 23.87
C TYR A 644 -7.86 -22.63 23.12
N ALA A 645 -8.59 -23.63 23.64
CA ALA A 645 -8.64 -24.97 23.05
C ALA A 645 -9.77 -25.14 22.01
N ASN A 646 -10.65 -24.15 21.84
CA ASN A 646 -11.73 -24.15 20.84
C ASN A 646 -11.43 -23.28 19.60
N ASN A 647 -10.18 -23.29 19.16
CA ASN A 647 -9.72 -22.59 17.96
C ASN A 647 -10.04 -23.43 16.71
N THR A 648 -11.33 -23.48 16.35
CA THR A 648 -11.84 -24.32 15.26
C THR A 648 -12.48 -23.49 14.14
N PRO A 649 -12.43 -23.93 12.87
CA PRO A 649 -13.16 -23.27 11.78
C PRO A 649 -14.66 -23.15 12.06
N GLU A 650 -15.25 -24.15 12.73
CA GLU A 650 -16.67 -24.16 13.09
C GLU A 650 -17.02 -23.00 14.05
N ALA A 651 -16.15 -22.71 15.04
CA ALA A 651 -16.33 -21.57 15.93
C ALA A 651 -16.28 -20.23 15.17
N ILE A 652 -15.33 -20.08 14.24
CA ILE A 652 -15.22 -18.90 13.39
C ILE A 652 -16.46 -18.74 12.51
N GLN A 653 -16.92 -19.81 11.88
CA GLN A 653 -18.10 -19.77 11.02
C GLN A 653 -19.39 -19.48 11.80
N ALA A 654 -19.54 -20.01 13.02
CA ALA A 654 -20.69 -19.71 13.87
C ALA A 654 -20.74 -18.22 14.25
N PHE A 655 -19.60 -17.65 14.65
CA PHE A 655 -19.51 -16.21 14.97
C PHE A 655 -19.74 -15.35 13.72
N TYR A 656 -19.07 -15.68 12.61
CA TYR A 656 -19.22 -14.99 11.33
C TYR A 656 -20.68 -14.98 10.88
N LYS A 657 -21.34 -16.15 10.85
CA LYS A 657 -22.74 -16.26 10.44
C LYS A 657 -23.66 -15.41 11.31
N LYS A 658 -23.50 -15.43 12.64
CA LYS A 658 -24.31 -14.63 13.57
C LYS A 658 -24.29 -13.14 13.22
N TYR A 659 -23.14 -12.61 12.81
CA TYR A 659 -22.98 -11.20 12.48
C TYR A 659 -23.24 -10.89 10.99
N THR A 660 -23.09 -11.86 10.09
CA THR A 660 -23.63 -11.77 8.73
C THR A 660 -25.16 -11.69 8.72
N ASP A 661 -25.85 -12.49 9.54
CA ASP A 661 -27.31 -12.44 9.68
C ASP A 661 -27.81 -11.08 10.21
N GLN A 662 -26.93 -10.31 10.87
CA GLN A 662 -27.18 -8.94 11.35
C GLN A 662 -26.71 -7.86 10.36
N GLY A 663 -26.22 -8.23 9.17
CA GLY A 663 -25.72 -7.29 8.16
C GLY A 663 -24.34 -6.68 8.45
N ILE A 664 -23.60 -7.23 9.42
CA ILE A 664 -22.29 -6.71 9.85
C ILE A 664 -21.14 -7.33 9.08
N PHE A 665 -21.14 -8.63 8.81
CA PHE A 665 -20.07 -9.26 8.03
C PHE A 665 -20.54 -9.68 6.65
N GLY A 666 -19.70 -9.46 5.65
CA GLY A 666 -19.95 -9.88 4.27
C GLY A 666 -18.66 -9.97 3.46
N PRO A 667 -18.70 -10.66 2.30
CA PRO A 667 -17.51 -10.89 1.50
C PRO A 667 -16.99 -9.64 0.78
N PHE A 668 -17.84 -8.64 0.52
CA PHE A 668 -17.49 -7.49 -0.33
C PHE A 668 -18.01 -6.17 0.27
N PRO A 669 -17.53 -5.74 1.45
CA PRO A 669 -18.04 -4.52 2.09
C PRO A 669 -17.69 -3.21 1.36
N PHE A 670 -16.71 -3.23 0.45
CA PHE A 670 -16.27 -2.05 -0.30
C PHE A 670 -16.71 -2.05 -1.77
N GLY A 671 -17.45 -3.07 -2.21
CA GLY A 671 -17.87 -3.23 -3.60
C GLY A 671 -17.41 -4.56 -4.21
N CYS A 672 -18.01 -4.90 -5.35
CA CYS A 672 -17.76 -6.15 -6.04
C CYS A 672 -17.84 -5.93 -7.56
N SER A 673 -16.75 -6.26 -8.27
CA SER A 673 -16.71 -6.18 -9.75
C SER A 673 -17.39 -7.36 -10.43
N PHE A 674 -17.74 -8.43 -9.71
CA PHE A 674 -18.46 -9.56 -10.27
C PHE A 674 -19.97 -9.28 -10.34
N THR A 675 -20.61 -9.68 -11.43
CA THR A 675 -22.08 -9.71 -11.54
C THR A 675 -22.68 -10.79 -10.66
N ASP A 676 -23.98 -10.71 -10.36
CA ASP A 676 -24.68 -11.76 -9.58
C ASP A 676 -24.54 -13.15 -10.20
N GLN A 677 -24.58 -13.21 -11.54
CA GLN A 677 -24.34 -14.43 -12.31
C GLN A 677 -22.91 -14.97 -12.11
N GLU A 678 -21.91 -14.09 -12.14
CA GLU A 678 -20.50 -14.45 -11.90
C GLU A 678 -20.27 -14.90 -10.46
N LEU A 679 -20.88 -14.24 -9.48
CA LEU A 679 -20.80 -14.63 -8.07
C LEU A 679 -21.44 -16.00 -7.83
N LYS A 680 -22.64 -16.23 -8.37
CA LYS A 680 -23.34 -17.53 -8.26
C LYS A 680 -22.50 -18.65 -8.87
N LEU A 681 -21.99 -18.44 -10.08
CA LEU A 681 -21.15 -19.42 -10.77
C LEU A 681 -19.80 -19.62 -10.07
N GLY A 682 -19.12 -18.56 -9.67
CA GLY A 682 -17.85 -18.62 -8.95
C GLY A 682 -17.96 -19.37 -7.62
N LYS A 683 -19.06 -19.14 -6.87
CA LYS A 683 -19.38 -19.88 -5.63
C LYS A 683 -19.56 -21.38 -5.91
N ALA A 684 -20.34 -21.73 -6.93
CA ALA A 684 -20.57 -23.12 -7.32
C ALA A 684 -19.27 -23.81 -7.75
N LEU A 685 -18.45 -23.16 -8.58
CA LEU A 685 -17.16 -23.68 -9.03
C LEU A 685 -16.17 -23.86 -7.86
N LYS A 686 -16.11 -22.91 -6.93
CA LYS A 686 -15.27 -23.01 -5.73
C LYS A 686 -15.72 -24.16 -4.82
N ALA A 687 -17.01 -24.30 -4.59
CA ALA A 687 -17.58 -25.40 -3.81
C ALA A 687 -17.31 -26.76 -4.47
N LEU A 688 -17.47 -26.85 -5.80
CA LEU A 688 -17.18 -28.05 -6.55
C LEU A 688 -15.69 -28.43 -6.48
N LYS A 689 -14.78 -27.46 -6.64
CA LYS A 689 -13.34 -27.67 -6.52
C LYS A 689 -12.95 -28.20 -5.14
N ALA A 690 -13.59 -27.71 -4.07
CA ALA A 690 -13.39 -28.20 -2.72
C ALA A 690 -13.90 -29.64 -2.54
N LYS A 691 -15.12 -29.95 -3.02
CA LYS A 691 -15.71 -31.30 -2.91
C LYS A 691 -14.95 -32.35 -3.74
N CYS A 692 -14.45 -31.96 -4.89
CA CYS A 692 -13.68 -32.84 -5.79
C CYS A 692 -12.18 -32.88 -5.47
N ALA A 693 -11.74 -32.27 -4.36
CA ALA A 693 -10.32 -32.23 -3.99
C ALA A 693 -9.73 -33.61 -3.62
N THR A 694 -10.58 -34.60 -3.32
CA THR A 694 -10.17 -35.97 -3.00
C THR A 694 -10.85 -36.98 -3.93
N PRO A 695 -10.25 -38.17 -4.18
CA PRO A 695 -10.88 -39.20 -5.02
C PRO A 695 -12.25 -39.65 -4.49
N THR A 696 -12.39 -39.81 -3.17
CA THR A 696 -13.65 -40.16 -2.51
C THR A 696 -14.67 -39.04 -2.58
N GLY A 697 -14.25 -37.79 -2.37
CA GLY A 697 -15.10 -36.62 -2.53
C GLY A 697 -15.62 -36.45 -3.96
N LYS A 698 -14.76 -36.70 -4.96
CA LYS A 698 -15.13 -36.68 -6.38
C LYS A 698 -16.19 -37.73 -6.70
N LEU A 699 -16.04 -38.98 -6.24
CA LEU A 699 -17.04 -40.04 -6.43
C LEU A 699 -18.38 -39.68 -5.78
N LYS A 700 -18.35 -39.16 -4.55
CA LYS A 700 -19.56 -38.71 -3.84
C LYS A 700 -20.26 -37.57 -4.58
N ALA A 701 -19.51 -36.59 -5.08
CA ALA A 701 -20.05 -35.48 -5.85
C ALA A 701 -20.70 -35.96 -7.16
N ILE A 702 -20.07 -36.91 -7.87
CA ILE A 702 -20.63 -37.53 -9.08
C ILE A 702 -21.94 -38.24 -8.76
N ALA A 703 -21.97 -39.08 -7.73
CA ALA A 703 -23.18 -39.79 -7.32
C ALA A 703 -24.33 -38.83 -6.97
N GLN A 704 -24.04 -37.76 -6.22
CA GLN A 704 -25.02 -36.72 -5.88
C GLN A 704 -25.49 -35.90 -7.08
N SER A 705 -24.67 -35.75 -8.11
CA SER A 705 -25.04 -35.01 -9.33
C SER A 705 -26.02 -35.76 -10.24
N LEU A 706 -26.18 -37.09 -10.05
CA LEU A 706 -27.12 -37.88 -10.85
C LEU A 706 -28.58 -37.53 -10.56
N SER A 707 -28.88 -37.01 -9.37
CA SER A 707 -30.20 -36.52 -8.97
C SER A 707 -30.38 -35.02 -9.17
N ALA A 708 -29.45 -34.34 -9.84
CA ALA A 708 -29.58 -32.91 -10.09
C ALA A 708 -30.79 -32.65 -11.03
N PRO A 709 -31.63 -31.63 -10.74
CA PRO A 709 -32.75 -31.30 -11.60
C PRO A 709 -32.28 -30.81 -12.98
N LYS A 710 -33.21 -30.75 -13.94
CA LYS A 710 -32.93 -30.11 -15.23
C LYS A 710 -32.59 -28.62 -14.98
N PRO A 711 -31.60 -28.07 -15.71
CA PRO A 711 -31.27 -26.65 -15.57
C PRO A 711 -32.48 -25.81 -15.98
N ASP A 712 -32.75 -24.75 -15.22
CA ASP A 712 -33.66 -23.68 -15.62
C ASP A 712 -32.95 -22.72 -16.59
N HIS A 713 -33.67 -21.69 -17.05
CA HIS A 713 -33.14 -20.71 -17.98
C HIS A 713 -31.88 -20.00 -17.45
N ASP A 714 -31.87 -19.64 -16.16
CA ASP A 714 -30.75 -18.94 -15.53
C ASP A 714 -29.50 -19.83 -15.44
N ILE A 715 -29.67 -21.10 -15.08
CA ILE A 715 -28.57 -22.07 -15.05
C ILE A 715 -28.04 -22.31 -16.47
N ASP A 716 -28.89 -22.40 -17.49
CA ASP A 716 -28.44 -22.58 -18.87
C ASP A 716 -27.59 -21.39 -19.37
N ILE A 717 -27.91 -20.15 -18.98
CA ILE A 717 -27.06 -18.97 -19.23
C ILE A 717 -25.67 -19.15 -18.60
N LEU A 718 -25.62 -19.59 -17.33
CA LEU A 718 -24.36 -19.83 -16.62
C LEU A 718 -23.53 -20.97 -17.23
N LEU A 719 -24.20 -22.04 -17.68
CA LEU A 719 -23.54 -23.16 -18.35
C LEU A 719 -22.95 -22.74 -19.70
N LYS A 720 -23.69 -21.95 -20.50
CA LYS A 720 -23.19 -21.40 -21.77
C LYS A 720 -21.92 -20.59 -21.56
N ARG A 721 -21.87 -19.81 -20.48
CA ARG A 721 -20.72 -18.99 -20.14
C ARG A 721 -19.42 -19.79 -19.92
N VAL A 722 -19.50 -20.98 -19.31
CA VAL A 722 -18.34 -21.86 -19.12
C VAL A 722 -18.19 -22.93 -20.21
N GLY A 723 -18.95 -22.83 -21.30
CA GLY A 723 -18.92 -23.77 -22.42
C GLY A 723 -19.42 -25.17 -22.06
N LEU A 724 -20.40 -25.26 -21.17
CA LEU A 724 -21.03 -26.52 -20.71
C LEU A 724 -22.51 -26.65 -21.15
N ASP A 725 -23.03 -25.74 -21.97
CA ASP A 725 -24.39 -25.82 -22.53
C ASP A 725 -24.53 -26.99 -23.53
N LYS A 726 -23.47 -27.25 -24.31
CA LYS A 726 -23.38 -28.34 -25.30
C LYS A 726 -22.15 -29.22 -25.05
N PRO A 727 -22.18 -30.13 -24.07
CA PRO A 727 -21.02 -30.97 -23.76
C PRO A 727 -20.75 -32.01 -24.86
N GLU A 728 -19.51 -32.05 -25.37
CA GLU A 728 -19.12 -32.87 -26.52
C GLU A 728 -18.65 -34.27 -26.11
N ASN A 729 -18.08 -34.41 -24.91
CA ASN A 729 -17.51 -35.68 -24.43
C ASN A 729 -18.07 -36.08 -23.05
N LEU A 730 -17.74 -37.29 -22.59
CA LEU A 730 -18.25 -37.83 -21.32
C LEU A 730 -17.79 -37.01 -20.11
N GLU A 731 -16.57 -36.51 -20.13
CA GLU A 731 -16.01 -35.67 -19.06
C GLU A 731 -16.79 -34.37 -18.91
N GLU A 732 -17.12 -33.70 -20.02
CA GLU A 732 -17.94 -32.49 -20.03
C GLU A 732 -19.38 -32.77 -19.60
N LYS A 733 -19.96 -33.91 -19.97
CA LYS A 733 -21.30 -34.31 -19.51
C LYS A 733 -21.35 -34.50 -17.99
N ILE A 734 -20.33 -35.13 -17.41
CA ILE A 734 -20.20 -35.29 -15.96
C ILE A 734 -19.98 -33.93 -15.30
N THR A 735 -19.09 -33.11 -15.86
CA THR A 735 -18.77 -31.79 -15.30
C THR A 735 -19.97 -30.85 -15.34
N ARG A 736 -20.76 -30.85 -16.42
CA ARG A 736 -22.04 -30.14 -16.51
C ARG A 736 -22.97 -30.52 -15.37
N LYS A 737 -23.19 -31.82 -15.13
CA LYS A 737 -24.06 -32.30 -14.04
C LYS A 737 -23.56 -31.85 -12.66
N LEU A 738 -22.25 -31.93 -12.44
CA LEU A 738 -21.62 -31.47 -11.20
C LEU A 738 -21.84 -29.97 -10.98
N VAL A 739 -21.68 -29.15 -12.02
CA VAL A 739 -21.91 -27.70 -11.95
C VAL A 739 -23.38 -27.38 -11.69
N ILE A 740 -24.33 -28.05 -12.39
CA ILE A 740 -25.78 -27.89 -12.14
C ILE A 740 -26.11 -28.23 -10.69
N ALA A 741 -25.60 -29.35 -10.17
CA ALA A 741 -25.86 -29.80 -8.81
C ALA A 741 -25.41 -28.79 -7.74
N GLU A 742 -24.39 -27.98 -8.03
CA GLU A 742 -23.92 -26.92 -7.14
C GLU A 742 -24.64 -25.58 -7.37
N LEU A 743 -25.10 -25.29 -8.59
CA LEU A 743 -25.85 -24.06 -8.90
C LEU A 743 -27.29 -24.04 -8.36
N VAL A 744 -27.85 -25.21 -8.06
CA VAL A 744 -29.22 -25.39 -7.51
C VAL A 744 -29.26 -25.25 -5.99
N LYS A 745 -28.10 -25.29 -5.31
CA LYS A 745 -27.97 -25.14 -3.85
C LYS A 745 -27.77 -23.68 -3.47
#